data_AF-A0A2E8FMV7-F1
#
_entry.id   AF-A0A2E8FMV7-F1
#
_cell.length_a   1.000
_cell.length_b   1.000
_cell.length_c   1.000
_cell.angle_alpha   90.00
_cell.angle_beta   90.00
_cell.angle_gamma   90.00
#
_symmetry.space_group_name_H-M   'P 1'
#
loop_
_entity.id
_entity.type
_entity.pdbx_description
1 polymer ?
#
loop_
_entity_poly.entity_id
_entity_poly.type
_entity_poly.pdbx_seq_one_letter_code
_entity_poly.pdbx_strand_id
1 'polypeptide(L)'
;MASADYLVLGGYFLMMVGIGVYCSRQIKQQEDYFLGGRSFGKLLQTFAAFGAGTGSSDPINTGRTTFTGGMSGMWSTMFWLFVTPFYWITGVWYRRMRHLTLGDWYVERYESRWLGAAYSVFGVFFFMIYGSMFFSAIAKTAEPMIGETITVFGTAVALKYVLIPVIGVVVVVYGIAGGLAAAYFTDLIQGLCIIGLSVMLIPIGLGKLTANPELNPDGKNGFEVMHDQLPESFFDVVGGTAAQFSLYYVLAVVLANLTGIVVQPHFIATGGGSAKTEYNARIGLVVGNFLKRFCTLGWVLTALIAATLYADVPQLVDNPDQTWGYASMQLLGPGFRGLMLACLLAALMSSVDAQMVVGAGLIVRNLYVPFLRPNAGERECLWTGRLTGMIVVAGSVIFSLTVYDMLGQLELTFWFPLVFAAPFWVGMYWRRGTKHGAWITVTYCLLFFFLIPFFGPKVFSDWREDQAMMSRTPHTRTTSMEVVSKSMLRRRFASSLNEWTEASQGLSDEKLIEHRMNKPQRISPGKIFIPGPQGMQEIVAGTTRLPKTTENKSVSIYWDNLVPVDSAAKKTVVASEQIDEHTTRETLDYPAGTGLRGEGNLKLNLIFYRPFNLDLAGKSPSTLNALELVPKIVMPFLVMIIASLVTRRNSSQGLDRYYAKMKTPVDPDPEQDRLKLESAYADPSTCERVKLFPNSSLEFQKPTGEDIIGFVISVLVCFAIIGVAVWAAGIGA
;
A
#
# COMPACT_ATOMS: atom_id res chain seq x y z
N MET A 1 25.42 -2.22 -14.87
CA MET A 1 24.79 -3.48 -15.32
C MET A 1 25.68 -4.13 -16.38
N ALA A 2 25.71 -5.47 -16.44
CA ALA A 2 26.47 -6.22 -17.44
C ALA A 2 25.68 -6.34 -18.77
N SER A 3 26.33 -6.68 -19.87
CA SER A 3 25.68 -6.90 -21.17
C SER A 3 24.56 -7.96 -21.10
N ALA A 4 24.77 -9.02 -20.33
CA ALA A 4 23.77 -10.06 -20.07
C ALA A 4 22.49 -9.51 -19.43
N ASP A 5 22.59 -8.50 -18.57
CA ASP A 5 21.42 -7.88 -17.92
C ASP A 5 20.52 -7.19 -18.96
N TYR A 6 21.12 -6.44 -19.88
CA TYR A 6 20.38 -5.75 -20.94
C TYR A 6 19.74 -6.72 -21.94
N LEU A 7 20.43 -7.82 -22.30
CA LEU A 7 19.88 -8.86 -23.17
C LEU A 7 18.66 -9.53 -22.54
N VAL A 8 18.75 -9.89 -21.25
CA VAL A 8 17.64 -10.51 -20.53
C VAL A 8 16.47 -9.53 -20.38
N LEU A 9 16.75 -8.26 -20.07
CA LEU A 9 15.75 -7.21 -19.97
C LEU A 9 15.02 -7.01 -21.30
N GLY A 10 15.76 -6.89 -22.41
CA GLY A 10 15.18 -6.76 -23.75
C GLY A 10 14.35 -7.99 -24.15
N GLY A 11 14.87 -9.19 -23.91
CA GLY A 11 14.16 -10.45 -24.17
C GLY A 11 12.86 -10.58 -23.36
N TYR A 12 12.87 -10.16 -22.09
CA TYR A 12 11.69 -10.16 -21.25
C TYR A 12 10.60 -9.22 -21.79
N PHE A 13 10.94 -7.97 -22.12
CA PHE A 13 9.96 -7.03 -22.67
C PHE A 13 9.40 -7.48 -24.03
N LEU A 14 10.25 -8.06 -24.90
CA LEU A 14 9.78 -8.64 -26.17
C LEU A 14 8.79 -9.78 -25.95
N MET A 15 9.02 -10.63 -24.95
CA MET A 15 8.09 -11.69 -24.57
C MET A 15 6.75 -11.11 -24.08
N MET A 16 6.77 -10.07 -23.23
CA MET A 16 5.55 -9.40 -22.76
C MET A 16 4.74 -8.79 -23.92
N VAL A 17 5.42 -8.11 -24.84
CA VAL A 17 4.79 -7.58 -26.06
C VAL A 17 4.20 -8.71 -26.91
N GLY A 18 4.92 -9.82 -27.05
CA GLY A 18 4.43 -11.01 -27.75
C GLY A 18 3.14 -11.58 -27.16
N ILE A 19 3.05 -11.66 -25.84
CA ILE A 19 1.84 -12.09 -25.11
C ILE A 19 0.70 -11.10 -25.36
N GLY A 20 0.97 -9.79 -25.25
CA GLY A 20 -0.02 -8.74 -25.53
C GLY A 20 -0.60 -8.83 -26.94
N VAL A 21 0.26 -8.99 -27.95
CA VAL A 21 -0.17 -9.13 -29.36
C VAL A 21 -0.96 -10.43 -29.56
N TYR A 22 -0.52 -11.54 -28.96
CA TYR A 22 -1.25 -12.82 -29.04
C TYR A 22 -2.66 -12.71 -28.45
N CYS A 23 -2.79 -12.16 -27.24
CA CYS A 23 -4.08 -11.94 -26.58
C CYS A 23 -4.96 -10.96 -27.36
N SER A 24 -4.39 -9.89 -27.94
CA SER A 24 -5.15 -8.91 -28.72
C SER A 24 -5.91 -9.52 -29.90
N ARG A 25 -5.37 -10.60 -30.51
CA ARG A 25 -6.00 -11.29 -31.65
C ARG A 25 -7.21 -12.11 -31.25
N GLN A 26 -7.39 -12.38 -29.95
CA GLN A 26 -8.50 -13.16 -29.43
C GLN A 26 -9.69 -12.29 -29.01
N ILE A 27 -9.53 -10.96 -28.94
CA ILE A 27 -10.55 -10.03 -28.46
C ILE A 27 -11.55 -9.75 -29.58
N LYS A 28 -12.80 -10.21 -29.41
CA LYS A 28 -13.88 -10.00 -30.37
C LYS A 28 -14.99 -9.10 -29.84
N GLN A 29 -15.18 -9.10 -28.52
CA GLN A 29 -16.24 -8.36 -27.82
C GLN A 29 -15.73 -7.72 -26.53
N GLN A 30 -16.53 -6.82 -25.94
CA GLN A 30 -16.18 -6.14 -24.69
C GLN A 30 -15.86 -7.07 -23.52
N GLU A 31 -16.56 -8.21 -23.37
CA GLU A 31 -16.30 -9.16 -22.27
C GLU A 31 -14.92 -9.81 -22.38
N ASP A 32 -14.43 -10.05 -23.60
CA ASP A 32 -13.08 -10.57 -23.84
C ASP A 32 -12.03 -9.52 -23.41
N TYR A 33 -12.28 -8.25 -23.74
CA TYR A 33 -11.36 -7.16 -23.41
C TYR A 33 -11.32 -6.85 -21.90
N PHE A 34 -12.48 -6.75 -21.25
CA PHE A 34 -12.59 -6.28 -19.87
C PHE A 34 -12.54 -7.39 -18.81
N LEU A 35 -12.96 -8.62 -19.13
CA LEU A 35 -13.02 -9.74 -18.17
C LEU A 35 -12.33 -11.02 -18.67
N GLY A 36 -11.67 -10.99 -19.85
CA GLY A 36 -11.01 -12.16 -20.42
C GLY A 36 -11.98 -13.32 -20.73
N GLY A 37 -13.22 -12.98 -21.08
CA GLY A 37 -14.26 -13.97 -21.38
C GLY A 37 -14.67 -14.83 -20.18
N ARG A 38 -14.34 -14.40 -18.95
CA ARG A 38 -14.63 -15.11 -17.69
C ARG A 38 -14.15 -16.57 -17.68
N SER A 39 -13.03 -16.84 -18.34
CA SER A 39 -12.54 -18.19 -18.59
C SER A 39 -11.44 -18.63 -17.62
N PHE A 40 -11.00 -17.74 -16.72
CA PHE A 40 -9.79 -17.96 -15.96
C PHE A 40 -9.93 -19.04 -14.87
N GLY A 41 -8.99 -19.98 -14.88
CA GLY A 41 -8.86 -21.03 -13.88
C GLY A 41 -8.15 -20.56 -12.61
N LYS A 42 -8.00 -21.48 -11.64
CA LYS A 42 -7.41 -21.21 -10.31
C LYS A 42 -6.04 -20.57 -10.41
N LEU A 43 -5.13 -21.14 -11.19
CA LEU A 43 -3.74 -20.67 -11.29
C LEU A 43 -3.66 -19.22 -11.78
N LEU A 44 -4.34 -18.90 -12.87
CA LEU A 44 -4.30 -17.56 -13.45
C LEU A 44 -4.97 -16.54 -12.51
N GLN A 45 -6.05 -16.93 -11.81
CA GLN A 45 -6.66 -16.09 -10.79
C GLN A 45 -5.78 -15.90 -9.55
N THR A 46 -5.05 -16.93 -9.13
CA THR A 46 -4.07 -16.84 -8.03
C THR A 46 -3.01 -15.81 -8.37
N PHE A 47 -2.45 -15.86 -9.59
CA PHE A 47 -1.41 -14.92 -9.98
C PHE A 47 -1.92 -13.53 -10.34
N ALA A 48 -3.15 -13.39 -10.80
CA ALA A 48 -3.79 -12.09 -10.95
C ALA A 48 -4.07 -11.43 -9.61
N ALA A 49 -4.59 -12.17 -8.62
CA ALA A 49 -4.77 -11.67 -7.27
C ALA A 49 -3.43 -11.39 -6.58
N PHE A 50 -2.42 -12.24 -6.81
CA PHE A 50 -1.05 -12.01 -6.38
C PHE A 50 -0.49 -10.73 -7.02
N GLY A 51 -0.57 -10.55 -8.33
CA GLY A 51 -0.03 -9.39 -9.06
C GLY A 51 -0.74 -8.08 -8.67
N ALA A 52 -2.08 -8.05 -8.72
CA ALA A 52 -2.87 -6.89 -8.32
C ALA A 52 -2.69 -6.54 -6.84
N GLY A 53 -2.47 -7.55 -6.01
CA GLY A 53 -2.16 -7.37 -4.59
C GLY A 53 -0.71 -6.97 -4.36
N THR A 54 0.25 -7.44 -5.16
CA THR A 54 1.70 -7.32 -4.99
C THR A 54 2.26 -6.30 -5.96
N GLY A 55 2.16 -5.02 -5.59
CA GLY A 55 2.91 -3.99 -6.29
C GLY A 55 4.40 -4.17 -5.98
N SER A 56 5.30 -3.79 -6.88
CA SER A 56 6.73 -3.75 -6.52
C SER A 56 7.05 -2.67 -5.47
N SER A 57 6.06 -1.85 -5.12
CA SER A 57 6.02 -1.01 -3.92
C SER A 57 6.15 -1.81 -2.61
N ASP A 58 5.60 -3.02 -2.54
CA ASP A 58 5.59 -3.82 -1.32
C ASP A 58 6.99 -4.30 -0.86
N PRO A 59 7.86 -4.86 -1.72
CA PRO A 59 9.22 -5.23 -1.32
C PRO A 59 10.06 -4.00 -0.95
N ILE A 60 9.82 -2.86 -1.58
CA ILE A 60 10.48 -1.58 -1.26
C ILE A 60 10.06 -1.10 0.13
N ASN A 61 8.75 -1.03 0.39
CA ASN A 61 8.22 -0.60 1.69
C ASN A 61 8.68 -1.55 2.81
N THR A 62 8.57 -2.86 2.60
CA THR A 62 9.04 -3.88 3.55
C THR A 62 10.55 -3.77 3.77
N GLY A 63 11.33 -3.54 2.71
CA GLY A 63 12.76 -3.32 2.78
C GLY A 63 13.13 -2.09 3.60
N ARG A 64 12.50 -0.94 3.32
CA ARG A 64 12.68 0.33 4.05
C ARG A 64 12.37 0.17 5.53
N THR A 65 11.19 -0.35 5.87
CA THR A 65 10.74 -0.46 7.27
C THR A 65 11.54 -1.49 8.05
N THR A 66 11.98 -2.57 7.41
CA THR A 66 12.81 -3.59 8.06
C THR A 66 14.26 -3.14 8.25
N PHE A 67 14.84 -2.42 7.28
CA PHE A 67 16.21 -1.89 7.38
C PHE A 67 16.36 -0.86 8.49
N THR A 68 15.29 -0.10 8.76
CA THR A 68 15.27 0.98 9.76
C THR A 68 14.74 0.53 11.12
N GLY A 69 13.77 -0.40 11.17
CA GLY A 69 13.04 -0.79 12.38
C GLY A 69 12.96 -2.30 12.66
N GLY A 70 13.65 -3.15 11.89
CA GLY A 70 13.67 -4.59 12.08
C GLY A 70 12.38 -5.31 11.62
N MET A 71 12.20 -6.56 12.05
CA MET A 71 11.10 -7.45 11.63
C MET A 71 9.71 -6.88 11.89
N SER A 72 9.54 -6.05 12.94
CA SER A 72 8.29 -5.33 13.20
C SER A 72 7.84 -4.45 12.02
N GLY A 73 8.78 -4.05 11.15
CA GLY A 73 8.54 -3.35 9.91
C GLY A 73 7.64 -4.11 8.92
N MET A 74 7.49 -5.43 9.04
CA MET A 74 6.62 -6.24 8.18
C MET A 74 5.15 -5.82 8.23
N TRP A 75 4.71 -5.20 9.33
CA TRP A 75 3.33 -4.71 9.50
C TRP A 75 2.98 -3.55 8.57
N SER A 76 3.97 -2.94 7.90
CA SER A 76 3.77 -1.98 6.81
C SER A 76 3.10 -2.59 5.58
N THR A 77 3.10 -3.91 5.45
CA THR A 77 2.42 -4.64 4.36
C THR A 77 1.53 -5.77 4.88
N MET A 78 1.80 -6.32 6.07
CA MET A 78 0.99 -7.35 6.73
C MET A 78 -0.36 -6.89 7.28
N PHE A 79 -0.67 -5.59 7.30
CA PHE A 79 -1.97 -5.11 7.74
C PHE A 79 -3.15 -5.68 6.92
N TRP A 80 -2.90 -6.24 5.74
CA TRP A 80 -3.89 -6.96 4.93
C TRP A 80 -4.08 -8.45 5.30
N LEU A 81 -3.23 -9.00 6.18
CA LEU A 81 -3.22 -10.44 6.50
C LEU A 81 -4.61 -10.91 6.94
N PHE A 82 -5.21 -10.21 7.91
CA PHE A 82 -6.53 -10.53 8.46
C PHE A 82 -7.71 -10.09 7.58
N VAL A 83 -7.45 -9.40 6.46
CA VAL A 83 -8.47 -9.14 5.43
C VAL A 83 -8.68 -10.40 4.57
N THR A 84 -7.62 -11.19 4.36
CA THR A 84 -7.60 -12.35 3.46
C THR A 84 -8.67 -13.41 3.76
N PRO A 85 -8.96 -13.78 5.02
CA PRO A 85 -10.04 -14.73 5.31
C PRO A 85 -11.41 -14.29 4.79
N PHE A 86 -11.70 -12.98 4.80
CA PHE A 86 -12.96 -12.46 4.29
C PHE A 86 -13.08 -12.60 2.77
N TYR A 87 -11.95 -12.64 2.04
CA TYR A 87 -11.97 -12.89 0.60
C TYR A 87 -12.51 -14.26 0.21
N TRP A 88 -12.46 -15.25 1.11
CA TRP A 88 -13.14 -16.52 0.89
C TRP A 88 -14.65 -16.34 0.74
N ILE A 89 -15.22 -15.44 1.54
CA ILE A 89 -16.65 -15.12 1.54
C ILE A 89 -16.98 -14.17 0.38
N THR A 90 -16.14 -13.14 0.15
CA THR A 90 -16.43 -12.10 -0.85
C THR A 90 -16.10 -12.51 -2.28
N GLY A 91 -15.24 -13.53 -2.49
CA GLY A 91 -14.78 -13.95 -3.81
C GLY A 91 -15.89 -14.41 -4.75
N VAL A 92 -17.06 -14.80 -4.22
CA VAL A 92 -18.21 -15.18 -5.06
C VAL A 92 -19.03 -13.99 -5.54
N TRP A 93 -18.95 -12.85 -4.86
CA TRP A 93 -19.87 -11.73 -5.10
C TRP A 93 -19.75 -11.24 -6.53
N TYR A 94 -18.53 -10.92 -6.97
CA TYR A 94 -18.25 -10.36 -8.29
C TYR A 94 -18.62 -11.32 -9.42
N ARG A 95 -18.47 -12.62 -9.20
CA ARG A 95 -18.90 -13.62 -10.18
C ARG A 95 -20.42 -13.69 -10.29
N ARG A 96 -21.15 -13.63 -9.16
CA ARG A 96 -22.63 -13.61 -9.11
C ARG A 96 -23.25 -12.32 -9.64
N MET A 97 -22.54 -11.19 -9.52
CA MET A 97 -22.99 -9.91 -10.09
C MET A 97 -23.25 -9.99 -11.59
N ARG A 98 -22.48 -10.83 -12.31
CA ARG A 98 -22.54 -10.98 -13.78
C ARG A 98 -22.37 -9.65 -14.53
N HIS A 99 -21.80 -8.64 -13.89
CA HIS A 99 -21.54 -7.31 -14.44
C HIS A 99 -20.14 -7.21 -15.05
N LEU A 100 -19.94 -6.22 -15.93
CA LEU A 100 -18.61 -5.88 -16.44
C LEU A 100 -17.91 -4.88 -15.51
N THR A 101 -18.69 -3.97 -14.91
CA THR A 101 -18.17 -2.94 -14.04
C THR A 101 -18.90 -2.90 -12.71
N LEU A 102 -18.25 -2.37 -11.68
CA LEU A 102 -18.94 -2.04 -10.43
C LEU A 102 -19.94 -0.88 -10.60
N GLY A 103 -19.80 -0.04 -11.63
CA GLY A 103 -20.80 0.97 -11.99
C GLY A 103 -22.14 0.33 -12.34
N ASP A 104 -22.13 -0.78 -13.10
CA ASP A 104 -23.35 -1.53 -13.47
C ASP A 104 -24.08 -2.05 -12.23
N TRP A 105 -23.32 -2.47 -11.21
CA TRP A 105 -23.89 -2.90 -9.93
C TRP A 105 -24.66 -1.77 -9.24
N TYR A 106 -24.11 -0.54 -9.20
CA TYR A 106 -24.84 0.61 -8.63
C TYR A 106 -26.10 0.95 -9.44
N VAL A 107 -26.03 0.84 -10.77
CA VAL A 107 -27.20 1.08 -11.64
C VAL A 107 -28.30 0.07 -11.35
N GLU A 108 -27.97 -1.22 -11.24
CA GLU A 108 -28.96 -2.27 -10.97
C GLU A 108 -29.49 -2.21 -9.55
N ARG A 109 -28.63 -2.11 -8.53
CA ARG A 109 -29.04 -2.11 -7.12
C ARG A 109 -29.87 -0.90 -6.75
N TYR A 110 -29.56 0.27 -7.31
CA TYR A 110 -30.20 1.54 -6.97
C TYR A 110 -31.10 2.12 -8.06
N GLU A 111 -31.30 1.40 -9.17
CA GLU A 111 -32.12 1.82 -10.31
C GLU A 111 -31.73 3.25 -10.78
N SER A 112 -30.42 3.52 -10.81
CA SER A 112 -29.87 4.88 -10.97
C SER A 112 -28.65 4.92 -11.88
N ARG A 113 -28.88 5.27 -13.15
CA ARG A 113 -27.80 5.49 -14.15
C ARG A 113 -26.80 6.55 -13.69
N TRP A 114 -27.27 7.62 -13.05
CA TRP A 114 -26.41 8.68 -12.52
C TRP A 114 -25.52 8.22 -11.37
N LEU A 115 -25.94 7.21 -10.59
CA LEU A 115 -25.10 6.70 -9.51
C LEU A 115 -23.97 5.84 -10.07
N GLY A 116 -24.27 5.05 -11.11
CA GLY A 116 -23.23 4.37 -11.90
C GLY A 116 -22.26 5.35 -12.54
N ALA A 117 -22.74 6.44 -13.13
CA ALA A 117 -21.89 7.50 -13.69
C ALA A 117 -20.99 8.16 -12.64
N ALA A 118 -21.54 8.52 -11.48
CA ALA A 118 -20.76 9.11 -10.38
C ALA A 118 -19.67 8.14 -9.88
N TYR A 119 -20.01 6.85 -9.76
CA TYR A 119 -19.04 5.82 -9.42
C TYR A 119 -17.95 5.67 -10.50
N SER A 120 -18.28 5.81 -11.78
CA SER A 120 -17.29 5.75 -12.86
C SER A 120 -16.32 6.93 -12.85
N VAL A 121 -16.81 8.16 -12.59
CA VAL A 121 -15.94 9.32 -12.40
C VAL A 121 -15.02 9.10 -11.21
N PHE A 122 -15.59 8.66 -10.08
CA PHE A 122 -14.83 8.26 -8.90
C PHE A 122 -13.75 7.22 -9.22
N GLY A 123 -14.09 6.17 -9.96
CA GLY A 123 -13.17 5.08 -10.29
C GLY A 123 -12.00 5.53 -11.16
N VAL A 124 -12.23 6.44 -12.12
CA VAL A 124 -11.17 7.02 -12.95
C VAL A 124 -10.22 7.87 -12.10
N PHE A 125 -10.73 8.74 -11.21
CA PHE A 125 -9.87 9.50 -10.30
C PHE A 125 -9.10 8.60 -9.33
N PHE A 126 -9.76 7.56 -8.79
CA PHE A 126 -9.11 6.57 -7.96
C PHE A 126 -7.95 5.89 -8.69
N PHE A 127 -8.13 5.51 -9.96
CA PHE A 127 -7.07 4.91 -10.77
C PHE A 127 -5.95 5.88 -11.12
N MET A 128 -6.22 7.17 -11.28
CA MET A 128 -5.16 8.17 -11.45
C MET A 128 -4.28 8.27 -10.20
N ILE A 129 -4.90 8.34 -9.02
CA ILE A 129 -4.19 8.38 -7.74
C ILE A 129 -3.42 7.07 -7.54
N TYR A 130 -4.09 5.92 -7.71
CA TYR A 130 -3.47 4.63 -7.46
C TYR A 130 -2.37 4.31 -8.50
N GLY A 131 -2.58 4.64 -9.76
CA GLY A 131 -1.57 4.51 -10.81
C GLY A 131 -0.36 5.42 -10.59
N SER A 132 -0.57 6.62 -10.04
CA SER A 132 0.53 7.55 -9.73
C SER A 132 1.50 6.98 -8.68
N MET A 133 0.97 6.23 -7.70
CA MET A 133 1.77 5.52 -6.70
C MET A 133 2.74 4.54 -7.37
N PHE A 134 2.27 3.79 -8.37
CA PHE A 134 3.12 2.85 -9.11
C PHE A 134 4.19 3.56 -9.93
N PHE A 135 3.86 4.66 -10.61
CA PHE A 135 4.87 5.45 -11.34
C PHE A 135 5.97 6.02 -10.42
N SER A 136 5.59 6.55 -9.25
CA SER A 136 6.56 7.03 -8.25
C SER A 136 7.45 5.90 -7.75
N ALA A 137 6.90 4.71 -7.52
CA ALA A 137 7.65 3.52 -7.10
C ALA A 137 8.65 3.06 -8.18
N ILE A 138 8.29 3.14 -9.47
CA ILE A 138 9.22 2.79 -10.56
C ILE A 138 10.48 3.65 -10.46
N ALA A 139 10.30 4.97 -10.38
CA ALA A 139 11.41 5.91 -10.38
C ALA A 139 12.33 5.68 -9.18
N LYS A 140 11.79 5.54 -7.97
CA LYS A 140 12.57 5.23 -6.75
C LYS A 140 13.33 3.90 -6.81
N THR A 141 12.79 2.90 -7.50
CA THR A 141 13.47 1.60 -7.69
C THR A 141 14.61 1.69 -8.68
N ALA A 142 14.46 2.52 -9.72
CA ALA A 142 15.42 2.66 -10.79
C ALA A 142 16.56 3.65 -10.48
N GLU A 143 16.32 4.64 -9.62
CA GLU A 143 17.31 5.65 -9.19
C GLU A 143 18.65 5.03 -8.72
N PRO A 144 18.69 4.00 -7.85
CA PRO A 144 19.94 3.34 -7.46
C PRO A 144 20.69 2.63 -8.60
N MET A 145 19.98 2.35 -9.70
CA MET A 145 20.46 1.50 -10.79
C MET A 145 20.98 2.30 -11.98
N ILE A 146 20.35 3.45 -12.25
CA ILE A 146 20.62 4.33 -13.40
C ILE A 146 21.35 5.61 -12.95
N GLY A 147 21.17 6.01 -11.68
CA GLY A 147 21.60 7.30 -11.14
C GLY A 147 20.43 8.27 -10.99
N GLU A 148 20.58 9.27 -10.12
CA GLU A 148 19.51 10.24 -9.81
C GLU A 148 19.24 11.24 -10.93
N THR A 149 20.23 11.50 -11.77
CA THR A 149 20.14 12.43 -12.90
C THR A 149 20.60 11.77 -14.19
N ILE A 150 19.92 12.11 -15.28
CA ILE A 150 20.31 11.72 -16.64
C ILE A 150 20.57 12.98 -17.46
N THR A 151 21.64 12.96 -18.27
CA THR A 151 21.97 14.06 -19.17
C THR A 151 21.09 13.97 -20.41
N VAL A 152 20.17 14.91 -20.56
CA VAL A 152 19.30 15.04 -21.75
C VAL A 152 19.59 16.37 -22.41
N PHE A 153 19.95 16.35 -23.70
CA PHE A 153 20.37 17.54 -24.47
C PHE A 153 21.44 18.40 -23.78
N GLY A 154 22.39 17.78 -23.07
CA GLY A 154 23.48 18.48 -22.37
C GLY A 154 23.10 19.07 -21.01
N THR A 155 21.86 18.90 -20.55
CA THR A 155 21.40 19.33 -19.22
C THR A 155 21.15 18.14 -18.31
N ALA A 156 21.58 18.23 -17.05
CA ALA A 156 21.28 17.22 -16.05
C ALA A 156 19.82 17.37 -15.59
N VAL A 157 19.00 16.37 -15.87
CA VAL A 157 17.59 16.32 -15.48
C VAL A 157 17.38 15.18 -14.50
N ALA A 158 16.58 15.40 -13.45
CA ALA A 158 16.25 14.33 -12.51
C ALA A 158 15.56 13.16 -13.23
N LEU A 159 15.97 11.93 -12.93
CA LEU A 159 15.54 10.72 -13.64
C LEU A 159 14.02 10.60 -13.75
N LYS A 160 13.29 10.98 -12.69
CA LYS A 160 11.82 10.92 -12.63
C LYS A 160 11.12 11.65 -13.78
N TYR A 161 11.65 12.78 -14.26
CA TYR A 161 11.02 13.56 -15.34
C TYR A 161 11.16 12.91 -16.72
N VAL A 162 12.06 11.94 -16.87
CA VAL A 162 12.27 11.21 -18.12
C VAL A 162 11.65 9.81 -18.01
N LEU A 163 11.96 9.10 -16.94
CA LEU A 163 11.60 7.70 -16.77
C LEU A 163 10.08 7.50 -16.65
N ILE A 164 9.40 8.34 -15.86
CA ILE A 164 7.96 8.19 -15.62
C ILE A 164 7.15 8.39 -16.92
N PRO A 165 7.35 9.48 -17.70
CA PRO A 165 6.67 9.64 -18.98
C PRO A 165 6.99 8.54 -19.99
N VAL A 166 8.26 8.12 -20.11
CA VAL A 166 8.65 7.04 -21.02
C VAL A 166 7.90 5.75 -20.69
N ILE A 167 7.83 5.38 -19.42
CA ILE A 167 7.10 4.18 -19.01
C ILE A 167 5.60 4.36 -19.21
N GLY A 168 5.05 5.55 -18.96
CA GLY A 168 3.66 5.86 -19.28
C GLY A 168 3.33 5.61 -20.76
N VAL A 169 4.21 6.01 -21.67
CA VAL A 169 4.08 5.72 -23.11
C VAL A 169 4.15 4.22 -23.38
N VAL A 170 5.09 3.51 -22.76
CA VAL A 170 5.23 2.06 -22.94
C VAL A 170 3.95 1.33 -22.50
N VAL A 171 3.44 1.62 -21.29
CA VAL A 171 2.16 1.12 -20.74
C VAL A 171 1.02 1.34 -21.72
N VAL A 172 0.88 2.56 -22.25
CA VAL A 172 -0.14 2.91 -23.24
C VAL A 172 -0.03 2.06 -24.50
N VAL A 173 1.18 1.92 -25.07
CA VAL A 173 1.39 1.23 -26.35
C VAL A 173 0.99 -0.24 -26.28
N TYR A 174 1.38 -0.97 -25.24
CA TYR A 174 1.10 -2.42 -25.19
C TYR A 174 -0.20 -2.74 -24.42
N GLY A 175 -0.56 -1.97 -23.38
CA GLY A 175 -1.76 -2.23 -22.58
C GLY A 175 -3.06 -2.02 -23.37
N ILE A 176 -3.07 -1.07 -24.32
CA ILE A 176 -4.21 -0.81 -25.21
C ILE A 176 -4.56 -2.02 -26.08
N ALA A 177 -3.55 -2.81 -26.46
CA ALA A 177 -3.73 -3.93 -27.36
C ALA A 177 -4.24 -5.20 -26.65
N GLY A 178 -3.68 -5.53 -25.47
CA GLY A 178 -3.81 -6.88 -24.88
C GLY A 178 -5.06 -7.17 -24.05
N GLY A 179 -5.74 -6.15 -23.51
CA GLY A 179 -6.90 -6.34 -22.61
C GLY A 179 -6.53 -7.05 -21.29
N LEU A 180 -7.54 -7.43 -20.50
CA LEU A 180 -7.33 -8.02 -19.17
C LEU A 180 -6.60 -9.38 -19.23
N ALA A 181 -6.86 -10.18 -20.26
CA ALA A 181 -6.21 -11.49 -20.41
C ALA A 181 -4.69 -11.37 -20.54
N ALA A 182 -4.20 -10.40 -21.33
CA ALA A 182 -2.77 -10.16 -21.44
C ALA A 182 -2.18 -9.79 -20.07
N ALA A 183 -2.82 -8.88 -19.34
CA ALA A 183 -2.37 -8.45 -18.00
C ALA A 183 -2.23 -9.65 -17.04
N TYR A 184 -3.17 -10.59 -17.08
CA TYR A 184 -3.14 -11.77 -16.21
C TYR A 184 -2.01 -12.75 -16.58
N PHE A 185 -1.75 -12.95 -17.87
CA PHE A 185 -0.64 -13.80 -18.31
C PHE A 185 0.72 -13.18 -18.00
N THR A 186 0.85 -11.85 -18.14
CA THR A 186 2.06 -11.15 -17.73
C THR A 186 2.26 -11.21 -16.22
N ASP A 187 1.20 -11.06 -15.42
CA ASP A 187 1.24 -11.19 -13.96
C ASP A 187 1.68 -12.59 -13.50
N LEU A 188 1.25 -13.64 -14.21
CA LEU A 188 1.68 -15.02 -13.94
C LEU A 188 3.19 -15.18 -14.10
N ILE A 189 3.73 -14.80 -15.26
CA ILE A 189 5.16 -14.97 -15.54
C ILE A 189 6.00 -14.13 -14.58
N GLN A 190 5.63 -12.87 -14.45
CA GLN A 190 6.31 -11.92 -13.58
C GLN A 190 6.24 -12.35 -12.11
N GLY A 191 5.08 -12.79 -11.62
CA GLY A 191 4.92 -13.24 -10.25
C GLY A 191 5.81 -14.44 -9.94
N LEU A 192 5.90 -15.41 -10.85
CA LEU A 192 6.82 -16.55 -10.73
C LEU A 192 8.28 -16.09 -10.68
N CYS A 193 8.68 -15.14 -11.54
CA CYS A 193 10.03 -14.60 -11.54
C CYS A 193 10.35 -13.83 -10.24
N ILE A 194 9.45 -12.96 -9.76
CA ILE A 194 9.64 -12.22 -8.51
C ILE A 194 9.80 -13.18 -7.33
N ILE A 195 8.96 -14.21 -7.24
CA ILE A 195 9.06 -15.24 -6.19
C ILE A 195 10.40 -15.95 -6.27
N GLY A 196 10.75 -16.48 -7.45
CA GLY A 196 12.00 -17.23 -7.64
C GLY A 196 13.24 -16.40 -7.32
N LEU A 197 13.29 -15.17 -7.82
CA LEU A 197 14.41 -14.26 -7.60
C LEU A 197 14.48 -13.80 -6.14
N SER A 198 13.34 -13.53 -5.49
CA SER A 198 13.32 -13.17 -4.06
C SER A 198 13.81 -14.33 -3.18
N VAL A 199 13.41 -15.57 -3.48
CA VAL A 199 13.90 -16.76 -2.79
C VAL A 199 15.40 -16.95 -3.00
N MET A 200 15.94 -16.63 -4.18
CA MET A 200 17.38 -16.68 -4.45
C MET A 200 18.21 -15.68 -3.63
N LEU A 201 17.66 -14.50 -3.29
CA LEU A 201 18.39 -13.49 -2.51
C LEU A 201 18.80 -13.98 -1.12
N ILE A 202 17.96 -14.80 -0.47
CA ILE A 202 18.17 -15.27 0.89
C ILE A 202 19.42 -16.14 1.02
N PRO A 203 19.55 -17.30 0.34
CA PRO A 203 20.73 -18.16 0.49
C PRO A 203 22.01 -17.48 0.00
N ILE A 204 21.95 -16.66 -1.05
CA ILE A 204 23.11 -15.90 -1.54
C ILE A 204 23.55 -14.87 -0.49
N GLY A 205 22.60 -14.14 0.08
CA GLY A 205 22.84 -13.15 1.12
C GLY A 205 23.42 -13.76 2.41
N LEU A 206 22.83 -14.85 2.88
CA LEU A 206 23.36 -15.63 4.01
C LEU A 206 24.75 -16.18 3.71
N GLY A 207 24.98 -16.70 2.50
CA GLY A 207 26.31 -17.16 2.07
C GLY A 207 27.35 -16.04 2.09
N LYS A 208 26.98 -14.82 1.65
CA LYS A 208 27.84 -13.65 1.76
C LYS A 208 28.12 -13.24 3.20
N LEU A 209 27.15 -13.36 4.11
CA LEU A 209 27.36 -13.13 5.54
C LEU A 209 28.35 -14.15 6.12
N THR A 210 28.14 -15.44 5.85
CA THR A 210 29.02 -16.51 6.30
C THR A 210 30.45 -16.33 5.78
N ALA A 211 30.60 -15.94 4.51
CA ALA A 211 31.91 -15.77 3.87
C ALA A 211 32.58 -14.41 4.15
N ASN A 212 31.92 -13.48 4.84
CA ASN A 212 32.47 -12.14 5.07
C ASN A 212 33.44 -12.16 6.27
N PRO A 213 34.76 -12.06 6.06
CA PRO A 213 35.73 -12.18 7.15
C PRO A 213 35.66 -11.01 8.15
N GLU A 214 35.14 -9.84 7.75
CA GLU A 214 35.00 -8.70 8.66
C GLU A 214 33.80 -8.83 9.59
N LEU A 215 32.71 -9.42 9.09
CA LEU A 215 31.47 -9.59 9.86
C LEU A 215 31.42 -10.90 10.62
N ASN A 216 32.14 -11.91 10.12
CA ASN A 216 32.14 -13.28 10.61
C ASN A 216 33.56 -13.82 10.84
N PRO A 217 34.36 -13.22 11.75
CA PRO A 217 35.71 -13.71 12.06
C PRO A 217 35.71 -15.12 12.67
N ASP A 218 34.61 -15.49 13.34
CA ASP A 218 34.49 -16.75 14.09
C ASP A 218 33.90 -17.91 13.26
N GLY A 219 33.60 -17.69 11.97
CA GLY A 219 33.06 -18.73 11.09
C GLY A 219 31.65 -19.21 11.43
N LYS A 220 30.84 -18.35 12.07
CA LYS A 220 29.42 -18.57 12.39
C LYS A 220 28.56 -18.71 11.13
N ASN A 221 27.35 -19.25 11.28
CA ASN A 221 26.40 -19.28 10.17
C ASN A 221 25.79 -17.88 9.91
N GLY A 222 25.26 -17.65 8.70
CA GLY A 222 24.75 -16.33 8.31
C GLY A 222 23.62 -15.78 9.18
N PHE A 223 22.82 -16.64 9.83
CA PHE A 223 21.77 -16.19 10.76
C PHE A 223 22.34 -15.73 12.09
N GLU A 224 23.28 -16.49 12.67
CA GLU A 224 24.03 -16.10 13.86
C GLU A 224 24.76 -14.76 13.64
N VAL A 225 25.34 -14.55 12.46
CA VAL A 225 25.97 -13.27 12.10
C VAL A 225 24.98 -12.11 12.15
N MET A 226 23.70 -12.31 11.77
CA MET A 226 22.70 -11.25 11.88
C MET A 226 22.42 -10.88 13.34
N HIS A 227 22.23 -11.87 14.22
CA HIS A 227 22.01 -11.64 15.65
C HIS A 227 23.23 -11.00 16.33
N ASP A 228 24.44 -11.38 15.92
CA ASP A 228 25.69 -10.79 16.41
C ASP A 228 25.86 -9.30 16.02
N GLN A 229 25.29 -8.90 14.88
CA GLN A 229 25.54 -7.59 14.26
C GLN A 229 24.43 -6.59 14.53
N LEU A 230 23.17 -7.03 14.49
CA LEU A 230 21.98 -6.20 14.64
C LEU A 230 21.55 -6.10 16.12
N PRO A 231 20.86 -5.02 16.53
CA PRO A 231 20.24 -4.95 17.85
C PRO A 231 19.20 -6.07 18.04
N GLU A 232 19.01 -6.57 19.26
CA GLU A 232 17.98 -7.59 19.56
C GLU A 232 16.58 -7.13 19.14
N SER A 233 16.28 -5.84 19.29
CA SER A 233 14.99 -5.26 18.89
C SER A 233 14.71 -5.36 17.39
N PHE A 234 15.71 -5.67 16.54
CA PHE A 234 15.48 -5.91 15.12
C PHE A 234 14.75 -7.22 14.85
N PHE A 235 14.71 -8.13 15.81
CA PHE A 235 14.04 -9.43 15.69
C PHE A 235 12.65 -9.45 16.36
N ASP A 236 12.24 -8.35 16.98
CA ASP A 236 10.89 -8.19 17.51
C ASP A 236 9.86 -8.17 16.36
N VAL A 237 8.96 -9.14 16.34
CA VAL A 237 7.90 -9.26 15.32
C VAL A 237 6.71 -8.33 15.64
N VAL A 238 6.46 -8.03 16.91
CA VAL A 238 5.39 -7.15 17.38
C VAL A 238 5.91 -6.28 18.52
N GLY A 239 5.65 -4.96 18.47
CA GLY A 239 5.84 -4.10 19.63
C GLY A 239 7.28 -3.70 19.95
N GLY A 240 8.24 -3.91 19.04
CA GLY A 240 9.60 -3.38 19.21
C GLY A 240 9.61 -1.87 19.46
N THR A 241 10.59 -1.36 20.18
CA THR A 241 10.70 0.07 20.56
C THR A 241 10.77 1.04 19.36
N ALA A 242 11.04 0.51 18.15
CA ALA A 242 11.02 1.21 16.86
C ALA A 242 9.75 0.93 16.01
N ALA A 243 8.79 0.15 16.52
CA ALA A 243 7.60 -0.28 15.78
C ALA A 243 6.68 0.91 15.50
N GLN A 244 6.65 1.35 14.24
CA GLN A 244 5.77 2.42 13.76
C GLN A 244 4.27 2.05 13.83
N PHE A 245 3.96 0.75 14.01
CA PHE A 245 2.61 0.20 13.95
C PHE A 245 2.19 -0.42 15.29
N SER A 246 1.38 0.30 16.07
CA SER A 246 0.75 -0.27 17.27
C SER A 246 -0.35 -1.27 16.88
N LEU A 247 -0.66 -2.22 17.76
CA LEU A 247 -1.72 -3.21 17.52
C LEU A 247 -3.08 -2.55 17.21
N TYR A 248 -3.41 -1.46 17.92
CA TYR A 248 -4.64 -0.69 17.69
C TYR A 248 -4.70 -0.08 16.29
N TYR A 249 -3.56 0.42 15.80
CA TYR A 249 -3.47 0.97 14.45
C TYR A 249 -3.67 -0.13 13.39
N VAL A 250 -3.03 -1.30 13.57
CA VAL A 250 -3.22 -2.44 12.66
C VAL A 250 -4.69 -2.85 12.60
N LEU A 251 -5.37 -2.97 13.75
CA LEU A 251 -6.80 -3.31 13.79
C LEU A 251 -7.68 -2.27 13.09
N ALA A 252 -7.45 -0.97 13.32
CA ALA A 252 -8.21 0.08 12.67
C ALA A 252 -8.02 0.08 11.15
N VAL A 253 -6.78 -0.12 10.69
CA VAL A 253 -6.45 -0.22 9.26
C VAL A 253 -7.06 -1.47 8.62
N VAL A 254 -7.08 -2.62 9.30
CA VAL A 254 -7.77 -3.83 8.80
C VAL A 254 -9.25 -3.55 8.55
N LEU A 255 -9.94 -2.89 9.50
CA LEU A 255 -11.35 -2.55 9.36
C LEU A 255 -11.61 -1.56 8.20
N ALA A 256 -10.74 -0.56 8.05
CA ALA A 256 -10.80 0.39 6.95
C ALA A 256 -10.69 -0.31 5.60
N ASN A 257 -9.70 -1.20 5.49
CA ASN A 257 -9.41 -1.93 4.27
C ASN A 257 -10.51 -2.92 3.92
N LEU A 258 -11.06 -3.65 4.90
CA LEU A 258 -12.25 -4.49 4.69
C LEU A 258 -13.43 -3.69 4.13
N THR A 259 -13.60 -2.47 4.63
CA THR A 259 -14.70 -1.60 4.21
C THR A 259 -14.48 -1.07 2.79
N GLY A 260 -13.26 -0.62 2.46
CA GLY A 260 -12.94 0.05 1.21
C GLY A 260 -12.57 -0.87 0.04
N ILE A 261 -11.97 -2.05 0.28
CA ILE A 261 -11.45 -2.90 -0.79
C ILE A 261 -12.54 -3.39 -1.76
N VAL A 262 -13.70 -3.73 -1.22
CA VAL A 262 -14.81 -4.32 -1.99
C VAL A 262 -15.42 -3.35 -3.01
N VAL A 263 -15.18 -2.06 -2.83
CA VAL A 263 -15.64 -0.98 -3.73
C VAL A 263 -14.53 -0.43 -4.61
N GLN A 264 -13.33 -1.00 -4.59
CA GLN A 264 -12.30 -0.60 -5.54
C GLN A 264 -12.67 -1.11 -6.93
N PRO A 265 -12.64 -0.28 -8.00
CA PRO A 265 -13.24 -0.68 -9.26
C PRO A 265 -12.62 -1.90 -9.92
N HIS A 266 -11.30 -2.08 -9.80
CA HIS A 266 -10.59 -3.23 -10.37
C HIS A 266 -10.97 -4.56 -9.72
N PHE A 267 -11.53 -4.52 -8.50
CA PHE A 267 -11.93 -5.71 -7.76
C PHE A 267 -13.11 -6.44 -8.41
N ILE A 268 -13.84 -5.83 -9.35
CA ILE A 268 -14.80 -6.56 -10.21
C ILE A 268 -14.10 -7.65 -11.03
N ALA A 269 -12.89 -7.37 -11.52
CA ALA A 269 -12.13 -8.26 -12.35
C ALA A 269 -11.26 -9.19 -11.50
N THR A 270 -10.47 -8.63 -10.59
CA THR A 270 -9.48 -9.36 -9.77
C THR A 270 -10.06 -10.02 -8.53
N GLY A 271 -11.21 -9.53 -8.03
CA GLY A 271 -11.96 -10.11 -6.92
C GLY A 271 -12.79 -11.34 -7.29
N GLY A 272 -12.67 -11.84 -8.53
CA GLY A 272 -13.27 -13.10 -8.97
C GLY A 272 -14.26 -13.00 -10.13
N GLY A 273 -14.64 -11.81 -10.60
CA GLY A 273 -15.62 -11.67 -11.69
C GLY A 273 -15.14 -12.20 -13.04
N SER A 274 -13.82 -12.29 -13.24
CA SER A 274 -13.19 -12.92 -14.43
C SER A 274 -12.98 -14.43 -14.30
N ALA A 275 -13.37 -15.05 -13.18
CA ALA A 275 -13.14 -16.47 -12.93
C ALA A 275 -14.18 -17.36 -13.63
N LYS A 276 -13.76 -18.56 -14.04
CA LYS A 276 -14.67 -19.54 -14.64
C LYS A 276 -15.79 -19.98 -13.69
N THR A 277 -15.46 -20.19 -12.43
CA THR A 277 -16.40 -20.65 -11.39
C THR A 277 -16.21 -19.84 -10.10
N GLU A 278 -17.22 -19.87 -9.23
CA GLU A 278 -17.14 -19.28 -7.88
C GLU A 278 -16.01 -19.89 -7.05
N TYR A 279 -15.78 -21.21 -7.16
CA TYR A 279 -14.69 -21.87 -6.46
C TYR A 279 -13.31 -21.42 -6.97
N ASN A 280 -13.17 -21.21 -8.29
CA ASN A 280 -11.92 -20.68 -8.84
C ASN A 280 -11.67 -19.25 -8.39
N ALA A 281 -12.72 -18.43 -8.25
CA ALA A 281 -12.62 -17.09 -7.69
C ALA A 281 -12.13 -17.10 -6.24
N ARG A 282 -12.73 -17.94 -5.38
CA ARG A 282 -12.32 -18.10 -3.97
C ARG A 282 -10.86 -18.49 -3.84
N ILE A 283 -10.48 -19.58 -4.50
CA ILE A 283 -9.12 -20.12 -4.45
C ILE A 283 -8.12 -19.10 -5.01
N GLY A 284 -8.42 -18.50 -6.16
CA GLY A 284 -7.54 -17.50 -6.77
C GLY A 284 -7.29 -16.32 -5.84
N LEU A 285 -8.36 -15.70 -5.34
CA LEU A 285 -8.25 -14.51 -4.51
C LEU A 285 -7.55 -14.79 -3.16
N VAL A 286 -7.89 -15.89 -2.49
CA VAL A 286 -7.32 -16.22 -1.17
C VAL A 286 -5.88 -16.73 -1.27
N VAL A 287 -5.61 -17.67 -2.17
CA VAL A 287 -4.26 -18.23 -2.32
C VAL A 287 -3.30 -17.18 -2.86
N GLY A 288 -3.73 -16.33 -3.80
CA GLY A 288 -2.89 -15.25 -4.35
C GLY A 288 -2.47 -14.25 -3.26
N ASN A 289 -3.41 -13.87 -2.39
CA ASN A 289 -3.12 -12.99 -1.26
C ASN A 289 -2.24 -13.66 -0.21
N PHE A 290 -2.44 -14.94 0.15
CA PHE A 290 -1.55 -15.63 1.08
C PHE A 290 -0.15 -15.85 0.52
N LEU A 291 -0.02 -16.14 -0.77
CA LEU A 291 1.27 -16.26 -1.44
C LEU A 291 2.05 -14.96 -1.32
N LYS A 292 1.41 -13.80 -1.53
CA LYS A 292 2.00 -12.48 -1.25
C LYS A 292 2.50 -12.37 0.19
N ARG A 293 1.71 -12.83 1.16
CA ARG A 293 2.09 -12.72 2.57
C ARG A 293 3.31 -13.58 2.92
N PHE A 294 3.38 -14.77 2.35
CA PHE A 294 4.56 -15.62 2.47
C PHE A 294 5.80 -14.96 1.85
N CYS A 295 5.68 -14.35 0.67
CA CYS A 295 6.78 -13.61 0.04
C CYS A 295 7.29 -12.45 0.89
N THR A 296 6.39 -11.76 1.61
CA THR A 296 6.76 -10.65 2.50
C THR A 296 7.73 -11.12 3.58
N LEU A 297 7.59 -12.33 4.12
CA LEU A 297 8.54 -12.89 5.09
C LEU A 297 9.94 -13.04 4.47
N GLY A 298 10.02 -13.49 3.23
CA GLY A 298 11.29 -13.57 2.50
C GLY A 298 11.92 -12.20 2.25
N TRP A 299 11.09 -11.18 2.04
CA TRP A 299 11.56 -9.80 1.90
C TRP A 299 12.09 -9.22 3.21
N VAL A 300 11.43 -9.51 4.33
CA VAL A 300 11.93 -9.17 5.67
C VAL A 300 13.30 -9.79 5.90
N LEU A 301 13.48 -11.08 5.62
CA LEU A 301 14.78 -11.76 5.75
C LEU A 301 15.85 -11.13 4.87
N THR A 302 15.53 -10.84 3.60
CA THR A 302 16.45 -10.17 2.69
C THR A 302 16.81 -8.76 3.18
N ALA A 303 15.87 -8.04 3.80
CA ALA A 303 16.12 -6.73 4.37
C ALA A 303 16.97 -6.77 5.65
N LEU A 304 16.84 -7.81 6.50
CA LEU A 304 17.75 -8.05 7.62
C LEU A 304 19.18 -8.38 7.15
N ILE A 305 19.29 -9.21 6.10
CA ILE A 305 20.56 -9.48 5.43
C ILE A 305 21.16 -8.16 4.92
N ALA A 306 20.37 -7.31 4.26
CA ALA A 306 20.82 -6.02 3.78
C ALA A 306 21.22 -5.07 4.93
N ALA A 307 20.45 -5.04 6.02
CA ALA A 307 20.77 -4.27 7.23
C ALA A 307 22.07 -4.74 7.88
N THR A 308 22.45 -6.00 7.69
CA THR A 308 23.69 -6.58 8.19
C THR A 308 24.86 -6.33 7.24
N LEU A 309 24.69 -6.57 5.93
CA LEU A 309 25.76 -6.42 4.94
C LEU A 309 26.08 -4.96 4.62
N TYR A 310 25.06 -4.11 4.58
CA TYR A 310 25.13 -2.76 3.98
C TYR A 310 24.74 -1.67 4.98
N ALA A 311 24.91 -1.94 6.28
CA ALA A 311 24.56 -1.02 7.36
C ALA A 311 25.19 0.37 7.15
N ASP A 312 26.42 0.38 6.64
CA ASP A 312 27.35 1.49 6.52
C ASP A 312 27.38 2.15 5.13
N VAL A 313 26.46 1.77 4.23
CA VAL A 313 26.34 2.40 2.91
C VAL A 313 25.57 3.74 3.06
N PRO A 314 26.20 4.92 2.82
CA PRO A 314 25.57 6.22 3.07
C PRO A 314 24.25 6.40 2.33
N GLN A 315 24.21 5.99 1.06
CA GLN A 315 23.02 6.02 0.21
C GLN A 315 21.80 5.32 0.86
N LEU A 316 22.01 4.20 1.56
CA LEU A 316 20.93 3.46 2.22
C LEU A 316 20.53 4.05 3.56
N VAL A 317 21.46 4.72 4.24
CA VAL A 317 21.19 5.45 5.48
C VAL A 317 20.34 6.68 5.19
N ASP A 318 20.68 7.42 4.14
CA ASP A 318 19.98 8.65 3.73
C ASP A 318 18.63 8.34 3.07
N ASN A 319 18.58 7.30 2.22
CA ASN A 319 17.37 6.90 1.54
C ASN A 319 17.10 5.38 1.66
N PRO A 320 16.49 4.94 2.77
CA PRO A 320 16.20 3.52 3.02
C PRO A 320 15.22 2.89 2.00
N ASP A 321 14.50 3.68 1.18
CA ASP A 321 13.66 3.15 0.09
C ASP A 321 14.51 2.34 -0.92
N GLN A 322 15.80 2.65 -1.02
CA GLN A 322 16.69 2.03 -1.99
C GLN A 322 17.22 0.66 -1.55
N THR A 323 16.94 0.24 -0.30
CA THR A 323 17.46 -1.00 0.30
C THR A 323 17.19 -2.23 -0.56
N TRP A 324 15.95 -2.41 -1.02
CA TRP A 324 15.56 -3.60 -1.78
C TRP A 324 16.27 -3.68 -3.14
N GLY A 325 16.27 -2.56 -3.87
CA GLY A 325 16.91 -2.45 -5.17
C GLY A 325 18.43 -2.66 -5.06
N TYR A 326 19.05 -2.03 -4.06
CA TYR A 326 20.48 -2.19 -3.79
C TYR A 326 20.84 -3.64 -3.45
N ALA A 327 20.12 -4.27 -2.51
CA ALA A 327 20.34 -5.67 -2.15
C ALA A 327 20.18 -6.60 -3.37
N SER A 328 19.14 -6.40 -4.18
CA SER A 328 18.92 -7.17 -5.41
C SER A 328 20.10 -7.07 -6.37
N MET A 329 20.67 -5.86 -6.53
CA MET A 329 21.81 -5.64 -7.42
C MET A 329 23.11 -6.21 -6.90
N GLN A 330 23.35 -6.13 -5.59
CA GLN A 330 24.58 -6.62 -4.99
C GLN A 330 24.58 -8.15 -4.82
N LEU A 331 23.41 -8.76 -4.61
CA LEU A 331 23.31 -10.20 -4.33
C LEU A 331 23.13 -11.02 -5.62
N LEU A 332 22.34 -10.56 -6.59
CA LEU A 332 22.13 -11.32 -7.82
C LEU A 332 23.36 -11.26 -8.73
N GLY A 333 23.54 -12.30 -9.55
CA GLY A 333 24.57 -12.34 -10.60
C GLY A 333 24.11 -11.66 -11.90
N PRO A 334 25.02 -11.49 -12.88
CA PRO A 334 24.67 -11.03 -14.22
C PRO A 334 23.54 -11.86 -14.85
N GLY A 335 22.65 -11.22 -15.61
CA GLY A 335 21.43 -11.80 -16.16
C GLY A 335 20.27 -11.75 -15.17
N PHE A 336 20.46 -12.25 -13.94
CA PHE A 336 19.42 -12.23 -12.90
C PHE A 336 19.10 -10.83 -12.39
N ARG A 337 20.09 -9.91 -12.36
CA ARG A 337 19.86 -8.49 -12.07
C ARG A 337 18.94 -7.85 -13.10
N GLY A 338 19.25 -8.07 -14.39
CA GLY A 338 18.41 -7.61 -15.50
C GLY A 338 17.00 -8.19 -15.45
N LEU A 339 16.86 -9.48 -15.13
CA LEU A 339 15.56 -10.14 -14.96
C LEU A 339 14.77 -9.57 -13.79
N MET A 340 15.41 -9.35 -12.63
CA MET A 340 14.76 -8.75 -11.46
C MET A 340 14.23 -7.36 -11.79
N LEU A 341 15.07 -6.51 -12.41
CA LEU A 341 14.65 -5.18 -12.85
C LEU A 341 13.46 -5.27 -13.81
N ALA A 342 13.55 -6.13 -14.83
CA ALA A 342 12.49 -6.31 -15.80
C ALA A 342 11.16 -6.72 -15.14
N CYS A 343 11.20 -7.65 -14.17
CA CYS A 343 10.02 -8.10 -13.46
C CYS A 343 9.44 -7.03 -12.52
N LEU A 344 10.29 -6.26 -11.82
CA LEU A 344 9.82 -5.16 -10.96
C LEU A 344 9.18 -4.03 -11.77
N LEU A 345 9.77 -3.69 -12.92
CA LEU A 345 9.19 -2.71 -13.85
C LEU A 345 7.87 -3.23 -14.42
N ALA A 346 7.85 -4.48 -14.89
CA ALA A 346 6.63 -5.08 -15.42
C ALA A 346 5.50 -5.12 -14.40
N ALA A 347 5.80 -5.34 -13.12
CA ALA A 347 4.78 -5.39 -12.07
C ALA A 347 4.05 -4.09 -11.86
N LEU A 348 4.80 -3.00 -11.98
CA LEU A 348 4.27 -1.65 -11.89
C LEU A 348 3.42 -1.35 -13.11
N MET A 349 3.88 -1.75 -14.29
CA MET A 349 3.19 -1.50 -15.54
C MET A 349 1.89 -2.33 -15.65
N SER A 350 1.89 -3.62 -15.28
CA SER A 350 0.71 -4.50 -15.36
C SER A 350 -0.44 -4.05 -14.47
N SER A 351 -0.12 -3.51 -13.29
CA SER A 351 -1.10 -2.92 -12.39
C SER A 351 -1.78 -1.70 -13.02
N VAL A 352 -1.01 -0.82 -13.65
CA VAL A 352 -1.54 0.34 -14.37
C VAL A 352 -2.34 -0.09 -15.60
N ASP A 353 -1.92 -1.15 -16.31
CA ASP A 353 -2.69 -1.70 -17.44
C ASP A 353 -4.06 -2.23 -17.02
N ALA A 354 -4.12 -2.98 -15.92
CA ALA A 354 -5.38 -3.49 -15.40
C ALA A 354 -6.33 -2.35 -15.00
N GLN A 355 -5.80 -1.31 -14.35
CA GLN A 355 -6.57 -0.10 -14.01
C GLN A 355 -7.04 0.65 -15.25
N MET A 356 -6.18 0.75 -16.26
CA MET A 356 -6.49 1.34 -17.56
C MET A 356 -7.68 0.63 -18.22
N VAL A 357 -7.63 -0.71 -18.30
CA VAL A 357 -8.68 -1.54 -18.91
C VAL A 357 -9.98 -1.46 -18.09
N VAL A 358 -9.92 -1.53 -16.77
CA VAL A 358 -11.14 -1.45 -15.93
C VAL A 358 -11.74 -0.03 -15.96
N GLY A 359 -10.91 1.00 -15.91
CA GLY A 359 -11.33 2.40 -16.00
C GLY A 359 -11.99 2.71 -17.34
N ALA A 360 -11.44 2.16 -18.42
CA ALA A 360 -12.07 2.17 -19.74
C ALA A 360 -13.47 1.55 -19.73
N GLY A 361 -13.65 0.41 -19.07
CA GLY A 361 -14.95 -0.24 -18.91
C GLY A 361 -15.96 0.66 -18.20
N LEU A 362 -15.55 1.29 -17.09
CA LEU A 362 -16.39 2.22 -16.32
C LEU A 362 -16.92 3.39 -17.15
N ILE A 363 -16.06 4.03 -17.95
CA ILE A 363 -16.48 5.15 -18.79
C ILE A 363 -17.39 4.65 -19.92
N VAL A 364 -16.99 3.59 -20.63
CA VAL A 364 -17.77 3.08 -21.77
C VAL A 364 -19.17 2.64 -21.33
N ARG A 365 -19.26 1.82 -20.28
CA ARG A 365 -20.53 1.21 -19.85
C ARG A 365 -21.43 2.13 -19.05
N ASN A 366 -20.89 3.05 -18.26
CA ASN A 366 -21.71 3.85 -17.33
C ASN A 366 -21.80 5.33 -17.68
N LEU A 367 -20.97 5.84 -18.59
CA LEU A 367 -21.00 7.25 -19.03
C LEU A 367 -21.26 7.37 -20.54
N TYR A 368 -20.40 6.79 -21.38
CA TYR A 368 -20.44 6.97 -22.83
C TYR A 368 -21.72 6.41 -23.45
N VAL A 369 -21.95 5.10 -23.33
CA VAL A 369 -23.15 4.46 -23.91
C VAL A 369 -24.42 5.04 -23.27
N PRO A 370 -24.52 5.18 -21.93
CA PRO A 370 -25.78 5.62 -21.35
C PRO A 370 -26.12 7.11 -21.59
N PHE A 371 -25.15 8.01 -21.74
CA PHE A 371 -25.45 9.45 -21.77
C PHE A 371 -25.04 10.15 -23.08
N LEU A 372 -24.01 9.66 -23.78
CA LEU A 372 -23.49 10.31 -24.98
C LEU A 372 -23.94 9.61 -26.27
N ARG A 373 -23.80 8.28 -26.36
CA ARG A 373 -24.06 7.49 -27.57
C ARG A 373 -24.74 6.15 -27.25
N PRO A 374 -26.09 6.14 -27.08
CA PRO A 374 -26.85 4.92 -26.76
C PRO A 374 -26.77 3.78 -27.78
N ASN A 375 -26.51 4.11 -29.05
CA ASN A 375 -26.45 3.14 -30.15
C ASN A 375 -25.00 2.83 -30.59
N ALA A 376 -24.01 3.08 -29.72
CA ALA A 376 -22.61 2.80 -30.04
C ALA A 376 -22.39 1.30 -30.30
N GLY A 377 -21.73 0.97 -31.42
CA GLY A 377 -21.35 -0.40 -31.73
C GLY A 377 -20.16 -0.90 -30.90
N GLU A 378 -19.90 -2.20 -30.92
CA GLU A 378 -18.76 -2.83 -30.21
C GLU A 378 -17.41 -2.19 -30.55
N ARG A 379 -17.15 -1.93 -31.84
CA ARG A 379 -15.90 -1.31 -32.30
C ARG A 379 -15.72 0.11 -31.73
N GLU A 380 -16.78 0.91 -31.70
CA GLU A 380 -16.75 2.27 -31.14
C GLU A 380 -16.52 2.23 -29.63
N CYS A 381 -17.17 1.32 -28.92
CA CYS A 381 -16.98 1.10 -27.49
C CYS A 381 -15.53 0.71 -27.16
N LEU A 382 -14.93 -0.19 -27.94
CA LEU A 382 -13.53 -0.60 -27.75
C LEU A 382 -12.56 0.57 -27.96
N TRP A 383 -12.72 1.38 -29.00
CA TRP A 383 -11.86 2.55 -29.24
C TRP A 383 -12.03 3.63 -28.16
N THR A 384 -13.26 3.87 -27.72
CA THR A 384 -13.55 4.79 -26.61
C THR A 384 -12.90 4.31 -25.31
N GLY A 385 -12.93 3.00 -25.06
CA GLY A 385 -12.23 2.39 -23.95
C GLY A 385 -10.72 2.66 -24.00
N ARG A 386 -10.09 2.43 -25.17
CA ARG A 386 -8.66 2.70 -25.36
C ARG A 386 -8.29 4.17 -25.13
N LEU A 387 -9.11 5.10 -25.63
CA LEU A 387 -8.91 6.54 -25.39
C LEU A 387 -9.02 6.90 -23.90
N THR A 388 -10.02 6.36 -23.22
CA THR A 388 -10.18 6.53 -21.77
C THR A 388 -8.95 6.01 -21.04
N GLY A 389 -8.44 4.85 -21.45
CA GLY A 389 -7.25 4.26 -20.89
C GLY A 389 -6.04 5.20 -20.95
N MET A 390 -5.81 5.82 -22.12
CA MET A 390 -4.74 6.83 -22.28
C MET A 390 -4.89 8.00 -21.30
N ILE A 391 -6.12 8.46 -21.08
CA ILE A 391 -6.40 9.55 -20.13
C ILE A 391 -6.07 9.14 -18.70
N VAL A 392 -6.42 7.91 -18.28
CA VAL A 392 -6.08 7.38 -16.95
C VAL A 392 -4.57 7.36 -16.75
N VAL A 393 -3.81 6.82 -17.71
CA VAL A 393 -2.34 6.74 -17.62
C VAL A 393 -1.71 8.13 -17.59
N ALA A 394 -2.15 9.04 -18.48
CA ALA A 394 -1.66 10.42 -18.49
C ALA A 394 -1.94 11.14 -17.16
N GLY A 395 -3.13 10.95 -16.59
CA GLY A 395 -3.49 11.48 -15.27
C GLY A 395 -2.59 10.93 -14.17
N SER A 396 -2.30 9.63 -14.17
CA SER A 396 -1.39 8.98 -13.22
C SER A 396 0.04 9.53 -13.31
N VAL A 397 0.57 9.75 -14.52
CA VAL A 397 1.90 10.35 -14.74
C VAL A 397 1.94 11.77 -14.20
N ILE A 398 0.94 12.61 -14.53
CA ILE A 398 0.87 14.00 -14.05
C ILE A 398 0.78 14.03 -12.52
N PHE A 399 -0.07 13.19 -11.93
CA PHE A 399 -0.23 13.13 -10.48
C PHE A 399 1.06 12.64 -9.80
N SER A 400 1.78 11.69 -10.39
CA SER A 400 3.06 11.19 -9.86
C SER A 400 4.14 12.27 -9.86
N LEU A 401 4.20 13.10 -10.91
CA LEU A 401 5.17 14.19 -11.01
C LEU A 401 4.85 15.38 -10.09
N THR A 402 3.56 15.60 -9.77
CA THR A 402 3.12 16.69 -8.88
C THR A 402 3.19 16.30 -7.40
N VAL A 403 2.80 15.07 -7.08
CA VAL A 403 2.86 14.49 -5.73
C VAL A 403 3.90 13.36 -5.75
N TYR A 404 5.18 13.71 -5.70
CA TYR A 404 6.27 12.72 -5.70
C TYR A 404 6.49 12.09 -4.31
N ASP A 405 5.40 11.67 -3.68
CA ASP A 405 5.38 10.99 -2.38
C ASP A 405 4.54 9.71 -2.46
N MET A 406 5.25 8.58 -2.52
CA MET A 406 4.65 7.26 -2.65
C MET A 406 3.81 6.87 -1.42
N LEU A 407 4.21 7.26 -0.20
CA LEU A 407 3.45 6.90 1.00
C LEU A 407 2.17 7.72 1.12
N GLY A 408 2.23 9.03 0.88
CA GLY A 408 1.03 9.88 0.82
C GLY A 408 0.05 9.45 -0.27
N GLN A 409 0.56 9.03 -1.44
CA GLN A 409 -0.27 8.44 -2.50
C GLN A 409 -0.95 7.15 -2.04
N LEU A 410 -0.23 6.24 -1.38
CA LEU A 410 -0.79 5.00 -0.82
C LEU A 410 -1.86 5.30 0.22
N GLU A 411 -1.63 6.23 1.14
CA GLU A 411 -2.61 6.62 2.15
C GLU A 411 -3.92 7.10 1.51
N LEU A 412 -3.85 7.93 0.46
CA LEU A 412 -5.05 8.37 -0.27
C LEU A 412 -5.89 7.20 -0.80
N THR A 413 -5.27 6.09 -1.19
CA THR A 413 -5.99 4.90 -1.68
C THR A 413 -6.80 4.19 -0.59
N PHE A 414 -6.50 4.41 0.70
CA PHE A 414 -7.27 3.82 1.80
C PHE A 414 -8.58 4.56 2.04
N TRP A 415 -8.55 5.90 1.96
CA TRP A 415 -9.69 6.75 2.33
C TRP A 415 -10.65 6.97 1.17
N PHE A 416 -10.12 7.15 -0.04
CA PHE A 416 -10.92 7.52 -1.21
C PHE A 416 -12.05 6.52 -1.49
N PRO A 417 -11.83 5.19 -1.44
CA PRO A 417 -12.89 4.19 -1.63
C PRO A 417 -14.03 4.27 -0.62
N LEU A 418 -13.81 4.80 0.59
CA LEU A 418 -14.85 4.85 1.63
C LEU A 418 -16.05 5.70 1.22
N VAL A 419 -15.92 6.60 0.25
CA VAL A 419 -17.02 7.42 -0.30
C VAL A 419 -18.21 6.55 -0.76
N PHE A 420 -17.91 5.39 -1.35
CA PHE A 420 -18.92 4.48 -1.90
C PHE A 420 -19.10 3.21 -1.08
N ALA A 421 -18.31 3.00 -0.03
CA ALA A 421 -18.33 1.77 0.76
C ALA A 421 -19.67 1.52 1.48
N ALA A 422 -20.23 2.52 2.16
CA ALA A 422 -21.50 2.36 2.86
C ALA A 422 -22.67 2.04 1.90
N PRO A 423 -22.87 2.76 0.78
CA PRO A 423 -23.83 2.36 -0.25
C PRO A 423 -23.61 0.94 -0.77
N PHE A 424 -22.36 0.48 -0.92
CA PHE A 424 -22.10 -0.88 -1.37
C PHE A 424 -22.54 -1.92 -0.34
N TRP A 425 -21.99 -1.85 0.88
CA TRP A 425 -22.26 -2.82 1.95
C TRP A 425 -23.74 -2.87 2.34
N VAL A 426 -24.37 -1.71 2.49
CA VAL A 426 -25.80 -1.63 2.80
C VAL A 426 -26.62 -2.16 1.62
N GLY A 427 -26.22 -1.88 0.39
CA GLY A 427 -26.88 -2.39 -0.81
C GLY A 427 -26.82 -3.92 -0.93
N MET A 428 -25.67 -4.52 -0.61
CA MET A 428 -25.46 -5.97 -0.64
C MET A 428 -26.38 -6.74 0.31
N TYR A 429 -26.73 -6.16 1.47
CA TYR A 429 -27.38 -6.90 2.55
C TYR A 429 -28.70 -6.34 3.06
N TRP A 430 -29.11 -5.13 2.68
CA TRP A 430 -30.33 -4.52 3.21
C TRP A 430 -31.23 -3.99 2.12
N ARG A 431 -32.43 -4.59 1.99
CA ARG A 431 -33.43 -4.20 0.97
C ARG A 431 -33.88 -2.75 1.10
N ARG A 432 -33.86 -2.20 2.33
CA ARG A 432 -34.34 -0.84 2.59
C ARG A 432 -33.30 0.24 2.31
N GLY A 433 -32.06 -0.12 1.95
CA GLY A 433 -31.09 0.84 1.41
C GLY A 433 -31.60 1.47 0.12
N THR A 434 -31.85 2.79 0.12
CA THR A 434 -32.52 3.48 -1.00
C THR A 434 -31.54 4.24 -1.89
N LYS A 435 -31.97 4.56 -3.12
CA LYS A 435 -31.22 5.42 -4.05
C LYS A 435 -30.89 6.79 -3.44
N HIS A 436 -31.86 7.42 -2.78
CA HIS A 436 -31.66 8.73 -2.17
C HIS A 436 -30.71 8.67 -0.97
N GLY A 437 -30.80 7.60 -0.15
CA GLY A 437 -29.85 7.36 0.94
C GLY A 437 -28.42 7.23 0.42
N ALA A 438 -28.22 6.52 -0.70
CA ALA A 438 -26.91 6.38 -1.33
C ALA A 438 -26.33 7.74 -1.77
N TRP A 439 -27.13 8.58 -2.45
CA TRP A 439 -26.70 9.92 -2.87
C TRP A 439 -26.38 10.85 -1.70
N ILE A 440 -27.23 10.85 -0.66
CA ILE A 440 -26.99 11.63 0.56
C ILE A 440 -25.68 11.20 1.21
N THR A 441 -25.41 9.90 1.26
CA THR A 441 -24.18 9.35 1.84
C THR A 441 -22.95 9.73 1.03
N VAL A 442 -22.98 9.57 -0.30
CA VAL A 442 -21.87 9.96 -1.18
C VAL A 442 -21.58 11.46 -1.05
N THR A 443 -22.63 12.28 -1.04
CA THR A 443 -22.50 13.74 -0.87
C THR A 443 -21.94 14.10 0.49
N TYR A 444 -22.41 13.44 1.56
CA TYR A 444 -21.87 13.58 2.91
C TYR A 444 -20.37 13.26 2.93
N CYS A 445 -19.94 12.12 2.38
CA CYS A 445 -18.54 11.73 2.33
C CYS A 445 -17.69 12.76 1.56
N LEU A 446 -18.14 13.22 0.39
CA LEU A 446 -17.42 14.23 -0.39
C LEU A 446 -17.27 15.55 0.38
N LEU A 447 -18.32 15.98 1.06
CA LEU A 447 -18.29 17.21 1.87
C LEU A 447 -17.40 17.07 3.10
N PHE A 448 -17.62 16.04 3.92
CA PHE A 448 -17.00 15.90 5.23
C PHE A 448 -15.57 15.36 5.19
N PHE A 449 -15.22 14.56 4.17
CA PHE A 449 -13.87 13.99 4.08
C PHE A 449 -12.93 14.80 3.19
N PHE A 450 -13.45 15.57 2.23
CA PHE A 450 -12.62 16.29 1.25
C PHE A 450 -12.91 17.78 1.19
N LEU A 451 -14.14 18.20 0.86
CA LEU A 451 -14.42 19.60 0.54
C LEU A 451 -14.34 20.53 1.75
N ILE A 452 -14.98 20.19 2.88
CA ILE A 452 -14.95 21.02 4.10
C ILE A 452 -13.54 21.03 4.70
N PRO A 453 -12.85 19.88 4.88
CA PRO A 453 -11.46 19.86 5.32
C PRO A 453 -10.51 20.76 4.52
N PHE A 454 -10.68 20.81 3.19
CA PHE A 454 -9.78 21.54 2.29
C PHE A 454 -10.18 23.00 2.05
N PHE A 455 -11.46 23.27 1.76
CA PHE A 455 -11.96 24.62 1.45
C PHE A 455 -12.42 25.38 2.69
N GLY A 456 -12.94 24.71 3.73
CA GLY A 456 -13.40 25.34 4.96
C GLY A 456 -12.35 26.29 5.56
N PRO A 457 -11.10 25.84 5.78
CA PRO A 457 -10.02 26.70 6.26
C PRO A 457 -9.58 27.83 5.32
N LYS A 458 -9.98 27.80 4.03
CA LYS A 458 -9.68 28.85 3.05
C LYS A 458 -10.79 29.91 2.99
N VAL A 459 -12.03 29.48 3.22
CA VAL A 459 -13.21 30.36 3.22
C VAL A 459 -13.40 31.02 4.59
N PHE A 460 -13.21 30.25 5.67
CA PHE A 460 -13.37 30.70 7.05
C PHE A 460 -11.99 30.79 7.71
N SER A 461 -11.33 31.95 7.57
CA SER A 461 -10.01 32.21 8.16
C SER A 461 -9.99 32.01 9.68
N ASP A 462 -11.08 32.37 10.34
CA ASP A 462 -11.22 32.38 11.80
C ASP A 462 -11.10 30.98 12.41
N TRP A 463 -11.43 29.93 11.64
CA TRP A 463 -11.25 28.55 12.10
C TRP A 463 -9.78 28.25 12.40
N ARG A 464 -8.85 28.86 11.66
CA ARG A 464 -7.42 28.66 11.87
C ARG A 464 -6.91 29.29 13.16
N GLU A 465 -7.69 30.16 13.81
CA GLU A 465 -7.29 30.90 15.02
C GLU A 465 -8.11 30.48 16.26
N ASP A 466 -9.13 29.65 16.08
CA ASP A 466 -9.95 29.11 17.17
C ASP A 466 -9.12 28.27 18.15
N GLN A 467 -8.95 28.79 19.36
CA GLN A 467 -8.19 28.16 20.45
C GLN A 467 -8.69 26.76 20.79
N ALA A 468 -9.99 26.47 20.63
CA ALA A 468 -10.51 25.13 20.89
C ALA A 468 -9.92 24.09 19.92
N MET A 469 -9.49 24.50 18.72
CA MET A 469 -8.89 23.65 17.69
C MET A 469 -7.35 23.59 17.75
N MET A 470 -6.71 24.24 18.73
CA MET A 470 -5.23 24.30 18.84
C MET A 470 -4.63 23.18 19.71
N SER A 471 -5.41 22.17 20.07
CA SER A 471 -4.94 21.03 20.84
C SER A 471 -3.98 20.14 20.04
N ARG A 472 -2.91 19.68 20.68
CA ARG A 472 -1.86 18.83 20.10
C ARG A 472 -1.36 17.81 21.12
N THR A 473 -0.75 16.75 20.63
CA THR A 473 0.04 15.86 21.49
C THR A 473 1.33 16.56 21.96
N PRO A 474 1.86 16.18 23.14
CA PRO A 474 3.12 16.73 23.61
C PRO A 474 4.25 16.38 22.64
N HIS A 475 5.06 17.38 22.30
CA HIS A 475 6.31 17.12 21.59
C HIS A 475 7.30 16.55 22.59
N THR A 476 7.71 15.29 22.39
CA THR A 476 8.60 14.64 23.35
C THR A 476 9.89 14.25 22.65
N ARG A 477 11.00 14.50 23.34
CA ARG A 477 12.34 14.06 22.96
C ARG A 477 12.76 13.04 24.00
N THR A 478 12.80 11.78 23.59
CA THR A 478 13.27 10.69 24.45
C THR A 478 14.71 10.39 24.08
N THR A 479 15.62 10.58 25.03
CA THR A 479 17.03 10.22 24.90
C THR A 479 17.26 8.96 25.73
N SER A 480 17.49 7.84 25.04
CA SER A 480 17.79 6.54 25.63
C SER A 480 19.26 6.20 25.41
N MET A 481 19.93 5.69 26.43
CA MET A 481 21.30 5.20 26.36
C MET A 481 21.28 3.75 25.84
N GLU A 482 21.24 3.61 24.52
CA GLU A 482 21.22 2.31 23.83
C GLU A 482 22.63 1.72 23.76
N VAL A 483 22.73 0.42 24.05
CA VAL A 483 23.97 -0.33 23.89
C VAL A 483 24.30 -0.41 22.40
N VAL A 484 25.51 0.01 22.04
CA VAL A 484 25.91 0.09 20.63
C VAL A 484 26.05 -1.33 20.04
N SER A 485 25.32 -1.63 18.95
CA SER A 485 25.50 -2.86 18.17
C SER A 485 26.68 -2.74 17.21
N LYS A 486 27.20 -3.86 16.70
CA LYS A 486 28.31 -3.85 15.72
C LYS A 486 27.89 -3.16 14.41
N SER A 487 26.63 -3.28 13.98
CA SER A 487 26.10 -2.56 12.82
C SER A 487 26.03 -1.04 13.05
N MET A 488 25.67 -0.60 14.26
CA MET A 488 25.68 0.81 14.64
C MET A 488 27.11 1.38 14.69
N LEU A 489 28.09 0.61 15.16
CA LEU A 489 29.51 1.00 15.09
C LEU A 489 29.93 1.28 13.66
N ARG A 490 29.61 0.39 12.72
CA ARG A 490 29.98 0.56 11.30
C ARG A 490 29.34 1.80 10.70
N ARG A 491 28.03 2.01 10.94
CA ARG A 491 27.32 3.23 10.53
C ARG A 491 28.02 4.50 11.01
N ARG A 492 28.34 4.55 12.30
CA ARG A 492 29.01 5.71 12.91
C ARG A 492 30.42 5.92 12.39
N PHE A 493 31.18 4.83 12.21
CA PHE A 493 32.53 4.90 11.65
C PHE A 493 32.51 5.48 10.23
N ALA A 494 31.61 4.99 9.37
CA ALA A 494 31.47 5.48 8.00
C ALA A 494 31.04 6.95 7.94
N SER A 495 30.03 7.34 8.73
CA SER A 495 29.60 8.75 8.85
C SER A 495 30.73 9.65 9.33
N SER A 496 31.42 9.26 10.41
CA SER A 496 32.54 10.04 10.96
C SER A 496 33.72 10.14 9.98
N LEU A 497 33.99 9.07 9.21
CA LEU A 497 35.03 9.09 8.19
C LEU A 497 34.67 10.01 7.01
N ASN A 498 33.40 10.04 6.60
CA ASN A 498 32.91 10.96 5.57
C ASN A 498 33.01 12.41 6.04
N GLU A 499 32.50 12.73 7.23
CA GLU A 499 32.62 14.07 7.82
C GLU A 499 34.06 14.53 7.94
N TRP A 500 34.96 13.63 8.39
CA TRP A 500 36.40 13.88 8.40
C TRP A 500 36.93 14.16 7.00
N THR A 501 36.58 13.34 6.01
CA THR A 501 37.05 13.50 4.62
C THR A 501 36.57 14.81 4.00
N GLU A 502 35.31 15.20 4.22
CA GLU A 502 34.76 16.48 3.75
C GLU A 502 35.45 17.67 4.44
N ALA A 503 35.65 17.60 5.75
CA ALA A 503 36.34 18.63 6.51
C ALA A 503 37.82 18.80 6.10
N SER A 504 38.42 17.82 5.42
CA SER A 504 39.78 17.91 4.88
C SER A 504 39.88 18.81 3.62
N GLN A 505 38.76 19.06 2.93
CA GLN A 505 38.75 19.79 1.66
C GLN A 505 38.98 21.29 1.89
N GLY A 506 40.06 21.83 1.32
CA GLY A 506 40.39 23.27 1.38
C GLY A 506 41.16 23.72 2.63
N LEU A 507 41.66 22.79 3.45
CA LEU A 507 42.55 23.11 4.58
C LEU A 507 43.98 23.42 4.12
N SER A 508 44.66 24.32 4.84
CA SER A 508 46.09 24.60 4.68
C SER A 508 46.98 23.53 5.32
N ASP A 509 48.25 23.45 4.94
CA ASP A 509 49.18 22.38 5.35
C ASP A 509 49.29 22.18 6.88
N GLU A 510 49.32 23.25 7.68
CA GLU A 510 49.36 23.15 9.15
C GLU A 510 48.06 22.57 9.73
N LYS A 511 46.90 23.02 9.24
CA LYS A 511 45.58 22.52 9.69
C LYS A 511 45.31 21.09 9.23
N LEU A 512 45.91 20.67 8.13
CA LEU A 512 45.86 19.29 7.63
C LEU A 512 46.57 18.31 8.58
N ILE A 513 47.67 18.70 9.22
CA ILE A 513 48.38 17.86 10.19
C ILE A 513 47.51 17.61 11.42
N GLU A 514 46.92 18.68 11.98
CA GLU A 514 46.01 18.58 13.12
C GLU A 514 44.74 17.77 12.77
N HIS A 515 44.19 17.99 11.58
CA HIS A 515 43.05 17.24 11.07
C HIS A 515 43.36 15.73 10.95
N ARG A 516 44.57 15.33 10.52
CA ARG A 516 44.98 13.92 10.42
C ARG A 516 45.07 13.21 11.77
N MET A 517 45.35 13.92 12.86
CA MET A 517 45.40 13.35 14.21
C MET A 517 44.02 12.88 14.68
N ASN A 518 42.95 13.50 14.17
CA ASN A 518 41.55 13.16 14.47
C ASN A 518 40.94 12.19 13.45
N LYS A 519 41.75 11.44 12.70
CA LYS A 519 41.23 10.47 11.74
C LYS A 519 40.52 9.32 12.47
N PRO A 520 39.26 8.99 12.12
CA PRO A 520 38.58 7.82 12.66
C PRO A 520 39.37 6.53 12.41
N GLN A 521 39.46 5.66 13.42
CA GLN A 521 40.17 4.38 13.35
C GLN A 521 39.26 3.21 13.73
N ARG A 522 39.33 2.11 12.96
CA ARG A 522 38.66 0.86 13.29
C ARG A 522 39.68 -0.08 13.94
N ILE A 523 39.48 -0.42 15.21
CA ILE A 523 40.42 -1.23 15.99
C ILE A 523 40.07 -2.72 15.86
N SER A 524 38.79 -3.07 15.94
CA SER A 524 38.27 -4.42 15.73
C SER A 524 36.82 -4.37 15.22
N PRO A 525 36.21 -5.50 14.81
CA PRO A 525 34.80 -5.53 14.42
C PRO A 525 33.83 -5.01 15.49
N GLY A 526 34.22 -5.08 16.77
CA GLY A 526 33.43 -4.60 17.91
C GLY A 526 33.96 -3.32 18.55
N LYS A 527 34.96 -2.64 17.98
CA LYS A 527 35.61 -1.49 18.61
C LYS A 527 36.13 -0.47 17.60
N ILE A 528 35.75 0.80 17.77
CA ILE A 528 36.20 1.94 16.95
C ILE A 528 36.70 3.08 17.82
N PHE A 529 37.49 3.96 17.21
CA PHE A 529 37.99 5.20 17.81
C PHE A 529 37.60 6.35 16.88
N ILE A 530 36.74 7.26 17.33
CA ILE A 530 36.20 8.36 16.50
C ILE A 530 36.30 9.71 17.23
N PRO A 531 36.34 10.85 16.52
CA PRO A 531 36.30 12.18 17.13
C PRO A 531 35.05 12.39 17.99
N GLY A 532 35.22 12.94 19.18
CA GLY A 532 34.17 13.33 20.11
C GLY A 532 34.41 14.72 20.71
N PRO A 533 33.51 15.20 21.59
CA PRO A 533 33.53 16.57 22.11
C PRO A 533 34.78 16.94 22.93
N GLN A 534 35.46 15.94 23.51
CA GLN A 534 36.65 16.11 24.35
C GLN A 534 37.92 15.51 23.70
N GLY A 535 37.89 15.28 22.38
CA GLY A 535 38.93 14.57 21.64
C GLY A 535 38.45 13.20 21.16
N MET A 536 39.39 12.33 20.77
CA MET A 536 39.04 11.00 20.27
C MET A 536 38.42 10.13 21.36
N GLN A 537 37.31 9.48 21.04
CA GLN A 537 36.53 8.63 21.92
C GLN A 537 36.55 7.17 21.44
N GLU A 538 36.72 6.26 22.38
CA GLU A 538 36.56 4.83 22.15
C GLU A 538 35.10 4.40 22.27
N ILE A 539 34.63 3.62 21.30
CA ILE A 539 33.27 3.07 21.29
C ILE A 539 33.37 1.56 21.04
N VAL A 540 32.85 0.79 21.98
CA VAL A 540 32.88 -0.67 22.01
C VAL A 540 31.45 -1.22 21.96
N ALA A 541 31.19 -2.14 21.03
CA ALA A 541 29.89 -2.79 20.88
C ALA A 541 29.55 -3.62 22.13
N GLY A 542 28.26 -3.68 22.48
CA GLY A 542 27.78 -4.45 23.63
C GLY A 542 28.05 -3.83 25.01
N THR A 543 28.90 -2.82 25.10
CA THR A 543 29.32 -2.20 26.38
C THR A 543 29.14 -0.69 26.38
N THR A 544 29.55 0.01 25.32
CA THR A 544 29.37 1.45 25.22
C THR A 544 27.90 1.75 24.99
N ARG A 545 27.35 2.64 25.81
CA ARG A 545 26.00 3.18 25.60
C ARG A 545 26.11 4.57 25.02
N LEU A 546 25.37 4.83 23.95
CA LEU A 546 25.31 6.15 23.33
C LEU A 546 23.89 6.69 23.40
N PRO A 547 23.73 8.01 23.52
CA PRO A 547 22.42 8.61 23.47
C PRO A 547 21.83 8.42 22.08
N LYS A 548 20.69 7.73 22.03
CA LYS A 548 19.78 7.73 20.89
C LYS A 548 18.61 8.63 21.25
N THR A 549 18.53 9.73 20.51
CA THR A 549 17.45 10.69 20.67
C THR A 549 16.36 10.37 19.65
N THR A 550 15.21 9.93 20.15
CA THR A 550 13.99 9.79 19.35
C THR A 550 13.08 10.96 19.66
N GLU A 551 12.79 11.75 18.62
CA GLU A 551 11.92 12.91 18.74
C GLU A 551 10.54 12.57 18.18
N ASN A 552 9.56 12.50 19.07
CA ASN A 552 8.16 12.38 18.71
C ASN A 552 7.60 13.79 18.49
N LYS A 553 7.46 14.16 17.22
CA LYS A 553 6.87 15.43 16.81
C LYS A 553 5.45 15.56 17.36
N SER A 554 5.12 16.75 17.88
CA SER A 554 3.74 17.06 18.28
C SER A 554 2.84 16.92 17.07
N VAL A 555 1.80 16.10 17.19
CA VAL A 555 0.78 15.93 16.17
C VAL A 555 -0.40 16.83 16.53
N SER A 556 -0.81 17.67 15.58
CA SER A 556 -2.04 18.43 15.73
C SER A 556 -3.25 17.49 15.67
N ILE A 557 -4.18 17.68 16.59
CA ILE A 557 -5.38 16.84 16.70
C ILE A 557 -6.37 17.22 15.62
N TYR A 558 -6.62 18.53 15.42
CA TYR A 558 -7.65 19.00 14.50
C TYR A 558 -7.12 19.54 13.18
N TRP A 559 -5.81 19.71 13.04
CA TRP A 559 -5.17 20.22 11.82
C TRP A 559 -4.10 19.28 11.32
N ASP A 560 -3.68 19.44 10.06
CA ASP A 560 -2.48 18.78 9.55
C ASP A 560 -1.26 19.27 10.34
N ASN A 561 -1.14 20.60 10.50
CA ASN A 561 -0.06 21.22 11.25
C ASN A 561 -0.57 22.35 12.15
N LEU A 562 0.16 22.60 13.24
CA LEU A 562 -0.01 23.78 14.10
C LEU A 562 1.30 24.54 14.11
N VAL A 563 1.25 25.79 13.66
CA VAL A 563 2.41 26.67 13.56
C VAL A 563 2.24 27.87 14.49
N PRO A 564 3.33 28.39 15.07
CA PRO A 564 3.26 29.62 15.83
C PRO A 564 2.94 30.80 14.90
N VAL A 565 2.14 31.75 15.38
CA VAL A 565 1.83 32.99 14.65
C VAL A 565 3.10 33.81 14.47
N ASP A 566 3.97 33.83 15.49
CA ASP A 566 5.33 34.32 15.38
C ASP A 566 6.26 33.21 14.88
N SER A 567 6.73 33.33 13.64
CA SER A 567 7.64 32.35 13.03
C SER A 567 9.02 32.29 13.69
N ALA A 568 9.39 33.28 14.52
CA ALA A 568 10.63 33.26 15.30
C ALA A 568 10.51 32.44 16.59
N ALA A 569 9.29 32.08 17.02
CA ALA A 569 9.07 31.30 18.23
C ALA A 569 9.67 29.90 18.10
N LYS A 570 10.53 29.52 19.06
CA LYS A 570 11.15 28.20 19.14
C LYS A 570 10.62 27.43 20.33
N LYS A 571 10.50 26.12 20.19
CA LYS A 571 10.15 25.24 21.30
C LYS A 571 11.31 25.17 22.30
N THR A 572 10.98 25.20 23.58
CA THR A 572 11.89 25.07 24.71
C THR A 572 11.50 23.85 25.55
N VAL A 573 12.46 23.27 26.27
CA VAL A 573 12.18 22.17 27.21
C VAL A 573 11.37 22.73 28.39
N VAL A 574 10.15 22.24 28.57
CA VAL A 574 9.22 22.65 29.65
C VAL A 574 9.13 21.62 30.77
N ALA A 575 9.41 20.35 30.48
CA ALA A 575 9.47 19.30 31.49
C ALA A 575 10.53 18.28 31.09
N SER A 576 11.18 17.67 32.09
CA SER A 576 12.09 16.54 31.90
C SER A 576 11.75 15.46 32.92
N GLU A 577 11.54 14.24 32.44
CA GLU A 577 11.17 13.07 33.22
C GLU A 577 12.21 11.97 33.01
N GLN A 578 12.72 11.40 34.10
CA GLN A 578 13.59 10.22 34.03
C GLN A 578 12.73 8.96 34.08
N ILE A 579 12.63 8.24 32.96
CA ILE A 579 11.80 7.03 32.84
C ILE A 579 12.48 5.85 33.52
N ASP A 580 13.78 5.71 33.30
CA ASP A 580 14.63 4.71 33.92
C ASP A 580 16.08 5.25 34.04
N GLU A 581 16.99 4.44 34.55
CA GLU A 581 18.41 4.81 34.76
C GLU A 581 19.13 5.25 33.47
N HIS A 582 18.58 4.92 32.30
CA HIS A 582 19.20 5.11 31.00
C HIS A 582 18.36 5.91 30.01
N THR A 583 17.12 6.26 30.37
CA THR A 583 16.15 6.90 29.48
C THR A 583 15.60 8.16 30.12
N THR A 584 15.84 9.29 29.47
CA THR A 584 15.26 10.59 29.84
C THR A 584 14.29 11.03 28.76
N ARG A 585 13.13 11.54 29.16
CA ARG A 585 12.13 12.12 28.26
C ARG A 585 11.94 13.60 28.59
N GLU A 586 12.30 14.44 27.64
CA GLU A 586 12.03 15.87 27.66
C GLU A 586 10.73 16.16 26.91
N THR A 587 9.88 17.01 27.47
CA THR A 587 8.74 17.59 26.77
C THR A 587 9.12 18.98 26.31
N LEU A 588 9.01 19.22 25.01
CA LEU A 588 9.28 20.50 24.38
C LEU A 588 7.97 21.20 24.07
N ASP A 589 7.89 22.50 24.36
CA ASP A 589 6.75 23.30 23.97
C ASP A 589 7.13 24.74 23.66
N TYR A 590 6.27 25.47 22.96
CA TYR A 590 6.45 26.90 22.77
C TYR A 590 6.28 27.65 24.10
N PRO A 591 6.96 28.80 24.28
CA PRO A 591 6.77 29.64 25.45
C PRO A 591 5.30 29.96 25.70
N ALA A 592 4.92 30.05 26.98
CA ALA A 592 3.56 30.40 27.38
C ALA A 592 3.13 31.75 26.75
N GLY A 593 1.93 31.79 26.17
CA GLY A 593 1.41 32.96 25.45
C GLY A 593 1.74 33.01 23.96
N THR A 594 2.49 32.04 23.42
CA THR A 594 2.69 31.94 21.97
C THR A 594 1.36 31.59 21.28
N GLY A 595 0.83 32.51 20.47
CA GLY A 595 -0.33 32.23 19.65
C GLY A 595 -0.03 31.16 18.61
N LEU A 596 -0.93 30.18 18.46
CA LEU A 596 -0.84 29.13 17.45
C LEU A 596 -1.92 29.31 16.39
N ARG A 597 -1.62 28.85 15.18
CA ARG A 597 -2.53 28.85 14.04
C ARG A 597 -2.54 27.48 13.36
N GLY A 598 -3.72 27.04 12.94
CA GLY A 598 -3.92 25.85 12.13
C GLY A 598 -3.46 26.03 10.68
N GLU A 599 -2.64 25.11 10.19
CA GLU A 599 -2.18 25.04 8.80
C GLU A 599 -2.60 23.71 8.14
N GLY A 600 -2.81 23.75 6.81
CA GLY A 600 -3.28 22.59 6.04
C GLY A 600 -4.78 22.35 6.14
N ASN A 601 -5.17 21.08 6.02
CA ASN A 601 -6.55 20.63 6.10
C ASN A 601 -7.02 20.50 7.54
N LEU A 602 -8.33 20.65 7.72
CA LEU A 602 -9.01 20.40 8.99
C LEU A 602 -9.36 18.91 9.13
N LYS A 603 -8.92 18.27 10.20
CA LYS A 603 -9.26 16.88 10.58
C LYS A 603 -10.64 16.82 11.23
N LEU A 604 -11.67 17.10 10.43
CA LEU A 604 -13.05 17.19 10.89
C LEU A 604 -13.57 15.89 11.53
N ASN A 605 -13.00 14.75 11.16
CA ASN A 605 -13.32 13.45 11.76
C ASN A 605 -13.05 13.40 13.28
N LEU A 606 -12.01 14.08 13.76
CA LEU A 606 -11.68 14.07 15.18
C LEU A 606 -12.56 15.03 16.00
N ILE A 607 -13.22 15.99 15.33
CA ILE A 607 -14.17 16.92 15.98
C ILE A 607 -15.38 16.16 16.55
N PHE A 608 -15.78 15.03 15.94
CA PHE A 608 -16.87 14.18 16.44
C PHE A 608 -16.63 13.62 17.84
N TYR A 609 -15.38 13.62 18.32
CA TYR A 609 -15.06 13.16 19.68
C TYR A 609 -15.23 14.23 20.76
N ARG A 610 -15.35 15.51 20.39
CA ARG A 610 -15.48 16.62 21.36
C ARG A 610 -16.64 16.46 22.34
N PRO A 611 -17.86 16.06 21.93
CA PRO A 611 -18.97 15.89 22.87
C PRO A 611 -18.73 14.82 23.94
N PHE A 612 -17.78 13.90 23.72
CA PHE A 612 -17.47 12.81 24.64
C PHE A 612 -16.35 13.16 25.64
N ASN A 613 -15.81 14.38 25.60
CA ASN A 613 -14.73 14.87 26.46
C ASN A 613 -13.52 13.92 26.55
N LEU A 614 -13.19 13.29 25.41
CA LEU A 614 -12.12 12.30 25.33
C LEU A 614 -10.78 13.02 25.22
N ASP A 615 -9.83 12.72 26.11
CA ASP A 615 -8.47 13.26 26.03
C ASP A 615 -7.74 12.67 24.82
N LEU A 616 -7.73 13.44 23.73
CA LEU A 616 -7.01 13.13 22.50
C LEU A 616 -5.54 13.56 22.58
N ALA A 617 -5.21 14.57 23.40
CA ALA A 617 -3.85 15.11 23.48
C ALA A 617 -2.89 14.13 24.17
N GLY A 618 -3.40 13.35 25.12
CA GLY A 618 -2.64 12.27 25.77
C GLY A 618 -2.50 10.98 24.95
N LYS A 619 -3.06 10.89 23.73
CA LYS A 619 -2.97 9.67 22.90
C LYS A 619 -1.73 9.65 22.03
N SER A 620 -1.22 8.45 21.74
CA SER A 620 -0.12 8.28 20.79
C SER A 620 -0.56 8.65 19.37
N PRO A 621 0.38 9.06 18.49
CA PRO A 621 0.08 9.35 17.08
C PRO A 621 -0.63 8.20 16.36
N SER A 622 -0.19 6.95 16.57
CA SER A 622 -0.81 5.76 15.97
C SER A 622 -2.26 5.57 16.46
N THR A 623 -2.54 5.85 17.73
CA THR A 623 -3.91 5.81 18.28
C THR A 623 -4.77 6.94 17.71
N LEU A 624 -4.22 8.15 17.53
CA LEU A 624 -4.96 9.25 16.88
C LEU A 624 -5.32 8.92 15.44
N ASN A 625 -4.39 8.36 14.67
CA ASN A 625 -4.65 7.91 13.30
C ASN A 625 -5.74 6.82 13.27
N ALA A 626 -5.72 5.90 14.25
CA ALA A 626 -6.77 4.89 14.42
C ALA A 626 -8.13 5.49 14.78
N LEU A 627 -8.16 6.53 15.62
CA LEU A 627 -9.40 7.24 15.96
C LEU A 627 -9.94 8.07 14.78
N GLU A 628 -9.07 8.61 13.94
CA GLU A 628 -9.50 9.34 12.74
C GLU A 628 -10.24 8.43 11.74
N LEU A 629 -9.87 7.15 11.69
CA LEU A 629 -10.49 6.13 10.85
C LEU A 629 -11.93 5.80 11.24
N VAL A 630 -12.23 5.79 12.54
CA VAL A 630 -13.53 5.28 13.02
C VAL A 630 -14.71 6.11 12.50
N PRO A 631 -14.72 7.46 12.57
CA PRO A 631 -15.80 8.25 11.99
C PRO A 631 -15.89 8.11 10.48
N LYS A 632 -14.74 7.98 9.78
CA LYS A 632 -14.71 7.77 8.33
C LYS A 632 -15.38 6.44 7.91
N ILE A 633 -15.32 5.44 8.78
CA ILE A 633 -15.95 4.13 8.55
C ILE A 633 -17.41 4.15 9.03
N VAL A 634 -17.68 4.61 10.25
CA VAL A 634 -19.00 4.46 10.89
C VAL A 634 -20.02 5.48 10.39
N MET A 635 -19.64 6.75 10.23
CA MET A 635 -20.59 7.82 9.89
C MET A 635 -21.26 7.62 8.53
N PRO A 636 -20.57 7.22 7.45
CA PRO A 636 -21.23 6.93 6.18
C PRO A 636 -22.31 5.85 6.30
N PHE A 637 -22.11 4.82 7.13
CA PHE A 637 -23.13 3.78 7.36
C PHE A 637 -24.31 4.33 8.15
N LEU A 638 -24.08 5.13 9.19
CA LEU A 638 -25.15 5.78 9.94
C LEU A 638 -25.99 6.71 9.06
N VAL A 639 -25.33 7.57 8.27
CA VAL A 639 -25.99 8.45 7.30
C VAL A 639 -26.79 7.64 6.29
N MET A 640 -26.21 6.58 5.73
CA MET A 640 -26.89 5.69 4.78
C MET A 640 -28.13 5.05 5.39
N ILE A 641 -28.05 4.54 6.62
CA ILE A 641 -29.16 3.89 7.32
C ILE A 641 -30.27 4.91 7.60
N ILE A 642 -29.95 6.03 8.25
CA ILE A 642 -30.92 7.06 8.63
C ILE A 642 -31.62 7.63 7.40
N ALA A 643 -30.85 8.02 6.37
CA ALA A 643 -31.40 8.57 5.13
C ALA A 643 -32.29 7.55 4.41
N SER A 644 -31.92 6.26 4.40
CA SER A 644 -32.72 5.19 3.81
C SER A 644 -34.05 4.93 4.55
N LEU A 645 -34.13 5.20 5.85
CA LEU A 645 -35.36 5.05 6.62
C LEU A 645 -36.41 6.12 6.27
N VAL A 646 -35.95 7.36 6.02
CA VAL A 646 -36.83 8.52 5.76
C VAL A 646 -37.14 8.75 4.27
N THR A 647 -36.37 8.13 3.37
CA THR A 647 -36.56 8.29 1.91
C THR A 647 -37.46 7.20 1.30
N ARG A 648 -37.92 7.45 0.06
CA ARG A 648 -38.76 6.52 -0.71
C ARG A 648 -38.00 5.23 -1.03
N ARG A 649 -38.67 4.09 -0.86
CA ARG A 649 -38.14 2.75 -1.20
C ARG A 649 -37.95 2.59 -2.72
N ASN A 650 -36.95 1.80 -3.09
CA ASN A 650 -36.75 1.33 -4.47
C ASN A 650 -37.85 0.31 -4.86
N SER A 651 -37.93 -0.05 -6.14
CA SER A 651 -38.95 -0.98 -6.61
C SER A 651 -38.78 -2.37 -5.99
N SER A 652 -39.88 -3.01 -5.57
CA SER A 652 -39.84 -4.37 -5.04
C SER A 652 -39.34 -5.35 -6.11
N GLN A 653 -39.85 -5.23 -7.33
CA GLN A 653 -39.48 -6.07 -8.46
C GLN A 653 -37.99 -5.99 -8.81
N GLY A 654 -37.41 -4.78 -8.82
CA GLY A 654 -35.97 -4.59 -9.06
C GLY A 654 -35.12 -5.21 -7.95
N LEU A 655 -35.53 -5.05 -6.68
CA LEU A 655 -34.86 -5.67 -5.54
C LEU A 655 -34.98 -7.19 -5.56
N ASP A 656 -36.15 -7.75 -5.87
CA ASP A 656 -36.37 -9.19 -5.97
C ASP A 656 -35.46 -9.81 -7.01
N ARG A 657 -35.40 -9.20 -8.21
CA ARG A 657 -34.50 -9.62 -9.28
C ARG A 657 -33.02 -9.54 -8.86
N TYR A 658 -32.62 -8.43 -8.24
CA TYR A 658 -31.24 -8.24 -7.79
C TYR A 658 -30.82 -9.29 -6.74
N TYR A 659 -31.61 -9.47 -5.68
CA TYR A 659 -31.26 -10.40 -4.60
C TYR A 659 -31.37 -11.85 -5.06
N ALA A 660 -32.29 -12.17 -5.97
CA ALA A 660 -32.32 -13.48 -6.61
C ALA A 660 -31.01 -13.77 -7.34
N LYS A 661 -30.55 -12.84 -8.19
CA LYS A 661 -29.27 -12.98 -8.90
C LYS A 661 -28.08 -13.18 -7.96
N MET A 662 -27.99 -12.40 -6.89
CA MET A 662 -26.86 -12.46 -5.94
C MET A 662 -26.85 -13.73 -5.07
N LYS A 663 -27.96 -14.46 -5.02
CA LYS A 663 -28.08 -15.75 -4.32
C LYS A 663 -27.98 -16.95 -5.25
N THR A 664 -28.20 -16.77 -6.55
CA THR A 664 -28.08 -17.84 -7.54
C THR A 664 -26.61 -18.13 -7.85
N PRO A 665 -26.10 -19.34 -7.53
CA PRO A 665 -24.76 -19.73 -7.89
C PRO A 665 -24.54 -19.70 -9.39
N VAL A 666 -23.34 -19.36 -9.80
CA VAL A 666 -22.97 -19.28 -11.21
C VAL A 666 -22.62 -20.63 -11.80
N ASP A 667 -23.16 -20.94 -12.98
CA ASP A 667 -22.73 -22.07 -13.78
C ASP A 667 -21.60 -21.67 -14.77
N PRO A 668 -20.53 -22.49 -14.91
CA PRO A 668 -19.52 -22.26 -15.94
C PRO A 668 -20.03 -22.43 -17.39
N ASP A 669 -21.14 -23.14 -17.62
CA ASP A 669 -21.83 -23.19 -18.91
C ASP A 669 -22.80 -22.00 -19.05
N PRO A 670 -22.58 -21.05 -19.99
CA PRO A 670 -23.39 -19.84 -20.11
C PRO A 670 -24.89 -20.09 -20.31
N GLU A 671 -25.24 -21.14 -21.05
CA GLU A 671 -26.65 -21.48 -21.31
C GLU A 671 -27.34 -21.99 -20.05
N GLN A 672 -26.69 -22.89 -19.30
CA GLN A 672 -27.21 -23.37 -18.01
C GLN A 672 -27.26 -22.24 -16.97
N ASP A 673 -26.27 -21.35 -16.94
CA ASP A 673 -26.27 -20.19 -16.05
C ASP A 673 -27.47 -19.28 -16.32
N ARG A 674 -27.78 -19.02 -17.60
CA ARG A 674 -28.95 -18.24 -18.00
C ARG A 674 -30.25 -18.89 -17.54
N LEU A 675 -30.42 -20.20 -17.75
CA LEU A 675 -31.62 -20.93 -17.32
C LEU A 675 -31.79 -20.95 -15.80
N LYS A 676 -30.69 -21.12 -15.05
CA LYS A 676 -30.69 -21.02 -13.58
C LYS A 676 -31.08 -19.62 -13.10
N LEU A 677 -30.65 -18.59 -13.83
CA LEU A 677 -30.98 -17.21 -13.49
C LEU A 677 -32.44 -16.87 -13.80
N GLU A 678 -32.94 -17.30 -14.96
CA GLU A 678 -34.34 -17.12 -15.37
C GLU A 678 -35.30 -17.83 -14.42
N SER A 679 -34.98 -19.06 -14.01
CA SER A 679 -35.79 -19.78 -13.00
C SER A 679 -35.78 -19.08 -11.64
N ALA A 680 -34.64 -18.55 -11.20
CA ALA A 680 -34.55 -17.77 -9.96
C ALA A 680 -35.33 -16.43 -10.03
N TYR A 681 -35.44 -15.82 -11.21
CA TYR A 681 -36.26 -14.63 -11.42
C TYR A 681 -37.76 -14.95 -11.46
N ALA A 682 -38.13 -16.12 -11.98
CA ALA A 682 -39.52 -16.56 -12.03
C ALA A 682 -40.07 -16.90 -10.64
N ASP A 683 -39.24 -17.47 -9.76
CA ASP A 683 -39.60 -17.75 -8.36
C ASP A 683 -38.59 -17.18 -7.35
N PRO A 684 -38.65 -15.86 -7.06
CA PRO A 684 -37.78 -15.23 -6.06
C PRO A 684 -37.98 -15.77 -4.63
N SER A 685 -39.08 -16.48 -4.34
CA SER A 685 -39.35 -17.00 -2.99
C SER A 685 -38.37 -18.11 -2.59
N THR A 686 -37.79 -18.81 -3.57
CA THR A 686 -36.70 -19.78 -3.36
C THR A 686 -35.50 -19.16 -2.64
N CYS A 687 -35.26 -17.88 -2.87
CA CYS A 687 -34.16 -17.11 -2.28
C CYS A 687 -34.36 -16.80 -0.80
N GLU A 688 -35.56 -17.05 -0.26
CA GLU A 688 -35.89 -16.84 1.14
C GLU A 688 -35.45 -18.01 2.03
N ARG A 689 -35.36 -19.21 1.46
CA ARG A 689 -34.90 -20.41 2.17
C ARG A 689 -33.43 -20.33 2.58
N VAL A 690 -32.63 -19.62 1.78
CA VAL A 690 -31.18 -19.43 2.00
C VAL A 690 -30.86 -18.26 2.93
N LYS A 691 -31.84 -17.43 3.30
CA LYS A 691 -31.63 -16.33 4.24
C LYS A 691 -31.31 -16.83 5.65
N LEU A 692 -30.39 -16.14 6.31
CA LEU A 692 -30.11 -16.30 7.73
C LEU A 692 -31.28 -15.80 8.59
N PHE A 693 -31.94 -14.71 8.16
CA PHE A 693 -33.09 -14.10 8.84
C PHE A 693 -34.31 -14.08 7.91
N PRO A 694 -35.10 -15.17 7.84
CA PRO A 694 -36.31 -15.24 7.03
C PRO A 694 -37.33 -14.15 7.41
N ASN A 695 -38.14 -13.70 6.45
CA ASN A 695 -39.15 -12.63 6.61
C ASN A 695 -38.60 -11.26 7.04
N SER A 696 -37.27 -11.08 7.00
CA SER A 696 -36.64 -9.79 7.28
C SER A 696 -36.23 -9.08 5.98
N SER A 697 -36.05 -7.75 6.07
CA SER A 697 -35.44 -6.96 4.99
C SER A 697 -33.94 -7.18 4.84
N LEU A 698 -33.33 -8.02 5.68
CA LEU A 698 -31.92 -8.35 5.62
C LEU A 698 -31.70 -9.57 4.72
N GLU A 699 -30.63 -9.51 3.94
CA GLU A 699 -30.35 -10.42 2.81
C GLU A 699 -29.10 -11.26 3.08
N PHE A 700 -28.68 -11.35 4.34
CA PHE A 700 -27.61 -12.25 4.78
C PHE A 700 -27.97 -13.70 4.46
N GLN A 701 -27.06 -14.43 3.82
CA GLN A 701 -27.20 -15.85 3.52
C GLN A 701 -26.70 -16.69 4.70
N LYS A 702 -27.30 -17.87 4.90
CA LYS A 702 -26.77 -18.87 5.83
C LYS A 702 -25.38 -19.31 5.33
N PRO A 703 -24.33 -19.25 6.17
CA PRO A 703 -23.02 -19.74 5.76
C PRO A 703 -23.09 -21.24 5.47
N THR A 704 -22.54 -21.65 4.34
CA THR A 704 -22.40 -23.07 3.99
C THR A 704 -21.22 -23.70 4.74
N GLY A 705 -21.15 -25.04 4.75
CA GLY A 705 -19.97 -25.73 5.30
C GLY A 705 -18.68 -25.31 4.60
N GLU A 706 -18.72 -25.07 3.28
CA GLU A 706 -17.57 -24.57 2.51
C GLU A 706 -17.16 -23.16 2.95
N ASP A 707 -18.12 -22.29 3.27
CA ASP A 707 -17.82 -20.94 3.75
C ASP A 707 -17.13 -20.96 5.11
N ILE A 708 -17.66 -21.76 6.05
CA ILE A 708 -17.12 -21.87 7.42
C ILE A 708 -15.73 -22.51 7.38
N ILE A 709 -15.59 -23.66 6.70
CA ILE A 709 -14.32 -24.39 6.64
C ILE A 709 -13.24 -23.53 5.98
N GLY A 710 -13.53 -22.91 4.83
CA GLY A 710 -12.54 -22.09 4.14
C GLY A 710 -12.17 -20.81 4.89
N PHE A 711 -13.13 -20.17 5.58
CA PHE A 711 -12.84 -19.03 6.46
C PHE A 711 -11.93 -19.46 7.64
N VAL A 712 -12.27 -20.55 8.33
CA VAL A 712 -11.47 -21.07 9.46
C VAL A 712 -10.07 -21.46 9.01
N ILE A 713 -9.93 -22.20 7.91
CA ILE A 713 -8.62 -22.54 7.33
C ILE A 713 -7.82 -21.26 7.03
N SER A 714 -8.46 -20.25 6.43
CA SER A 714 -7.79 -18.99 6.11
C SER A 714 -7.31 -18.26 7.37
N VAL A 715 -8.10 -18.25 8.44
CA VAL A 715 -7.69 -17.69 9.74
C VAL A 715 -6.50 -18.46 10.32
N LEU A 716 -6.52 -19.80 10.27
CA LEU A 716 -5.40 -20.62 10.73
C LEU A 716 -4.12 -20.34 9.94
N VAL A 717 -4.21 -20.14 8.62
CA VAL A 717 -3.08 -19.75 7.77
C VAL A 717 -2.53 -18.38 8.17
N CYS A 718 -3.36 -17.42 8.58
CA CYS A 718 -2.89 -16.13 9.08
C CYS A 718 -1.98 -16.30 10.31
N PHE A 719 -2.41 -17.09 11.29
CA PHE A 719 -1.61 -17.37 12.48
C PHE A 719 -0.38 -18.22 12.17
N ALA A 720 -0.46 -19.14 11.20
CA ALA A 720 0.70 -19.91 10.75
C ALA A 720 1.77 -19.00 10.13
N ILE A 721 1.39 -17.99 9.32
CA ILE A 721 2.33 -17.01 8.74
C ILE A 721 3.01 -16.20 9.84
N ILE A 722 2.26 -15.75 10.85
CA ILE A 722 2.84 -15.06 12.02
C ILE A 722 3.79 -16.00 12.78
N GLY A 723 3.38 -17.25 12.99
CA GLY A 723 4.20 -18.29 13.62
C GLY A 723 5.52 -18.53 12.88
N VAL A 724 5.50 -18.55 11.54
CA VAL A 724 6.72 -18.65 10.71
C VAL A 724 7.60 -17.40 10.88
N ALA A 725 7.02 -16.21 10.97
CA ALA A 725 7.79 -14.99 11.23
C ALA A 725 8.48 -15.01 12.59
N VAL A 726 7.76 -15.43 13.65
CA VAL A 726 8.29 -15.58 15.01
C VAL A 726 9.36 -16.67 15.06
N TRP A 727 9.13 -17.80 14.40
CA TRP A 727 10.13 -18.86 14.29
C TRP A 727 11.39 -18.37 13.57
N ALA A 728 11.23 -17.67 12.44
CA ALA A 728 12.34 -17.12 11.67
C ALA A 728 13.16 -16.09 12.46
N ALA A 729 12.52 -15.31 13.34
CA ALA A 729 13.17 -14.35 14.22
C ALA A 729 14.10 -14.97 15.27
N GLY A 730 13.89 -16.25 15.61
CA GLY A 730 14.72 -16.98 16.56
C GLY A 730 15.82 -17.85 15.92
N ILE A 731 15.93 -17.87 14.59
CA ILE A 731 16.95 -18.68 13.92
C ILE A 731 18.31 -18.01 14.12
N GLY A 732 19.23 -18.71 14.79
CA GLY A 732 20.59 -18.21 15.05
C GLY A 732 20.72 -17.25 16.22
N ALA A 733 19.66 -17.08 17.03
CA ALA A 733 19.65 -16.31 18.27
C ALA A 733 20.42 -17.00 19.41
#